data_AF-L8GIB9-F1
#
_entry.id   AF-L8GIB9-F1
#
_cell.length_a   1.000
_cell.length_b   1.000
_cell.length_c   1.000
_cell.angle_alpha   90.00
_cell.angle_beta   90.00
_cell.angle_gamma   90.00
#
_symmetry.space_group_name_H-M   'P 1'
#
loop_
_entity.id
_entity.type
_entity.pdbx_description
1 polymer ?
#
loop_
_entity_poly.entity_id
_entity_poly.type
_entity_poly.pdbx_seq_one_letter_code
_entity_poly.pdbx_strand_id
1 'polypeptide(L)'
;MELRWWALLACIHSWDDLDEWHQALRKSHGLSGDKWFKIDPHFMPPEFCASQSRVPHGDSRGCFVLSHDTPSAQAQYNSTQDVALMLQDPTFLPFFTQDQRVYIALCFKNAPTMCDNSTVAQAWLSLVDEFMAHLASTVHKYRLNVEFVLDGDAAPLLERPCLWQRWRPLASTWIDLPWEALFYANPEFAYDRFQVLNLPVSPIYEPGINFDVLSYVGYGRFAASKYPFLCWEPSDQAILTSVVNTYIGGKIIRPEGFRFAINIDPVQCRLPPSLHASSNFVNVGAEALTPTIVLCGSALALTPPEAPRDVGFHSLVFSETALGQSYQLFSHPAAFAEPRLRAEGRLPSGLLGPALASASSAAAASAANASALVLVADAADRFAFFAASVGSPTLGLLANGSFAANGSTTTFAAALAPLGGQSTTFIVARAYASSACALGLEALVADSSRLDHLKPYGSGVCVVGRGAVTSASVAVLPANATSASYCGAAAVAVGVLAFATADKQISHAALCLSSGGRLAIVGPVVVDVGSSPSVSLGLQNGRPVVLEVHGEGYCYNSETKNKRPFPRVCASTPSSTPLTLVYNYGTLDAWFAHLVAQKAGSVAWITSCDRGITHGVYDMGSSPSATLFNSGPGRGRRGGR
;
A
#
# COMPACT_ATOMS: atom_id res chain seq x y z
N MET A 1 29.85 -11.48 7.18
CA MET A 1 28.89 -11.27 8.27
C MET A 1 27.54 -11.06 7.60
N GLU A 2 26.72 -12.10 7.50
CA GLU A 2 25.39 -12.01 6.86
C GLU A 2 24.49 -11.12 7.73
N LEU A 3 24.01 -10.01 7.18
CA LEU A 3 22.98 -9.15 7.77
C LEU A 3 21.66 -9.93 7.83
N ARG A 4 21.49 -10.74 8.87
CA ARG A 4 20.29 -11.54 9.10
C ARG A 4 19.23 -10.67 9.77
N TRP A 5 18.19 -10.36 8.98
CA TRP A 5 16.82 -9.97 9.35
C TRP A 5 16.65 -8.71 10.22
N TRP A 6 16.49 -7.57 9.56
CA TRP A 6 15.83 -6.39 10.12
C TRP A 6 14.33 -6.65 10.17
N ALA A 7 13.77 -6.88 11.36
CA ALA A 7 12.32 -6.79 11.55
C ALA A 7 11.98 -5.33 11.89
N LEU A 8 11.90 -4.50 10.84
CA LEU A 8 11.33 -3.17 10.96
C LEU A 8 9.85 -3.36 11.25
N LEU A 9 9.44 -3.05 12.47
CA LEU A 9 8.04 -3.05 12.84
C LEU A 9 7.47 -1.68 12.49
N ALA A 10 6.21 -1.63 12.07
CA ALA A 10 5.52 -0.37 11.96
C ALA A 10 4.73 -0.18 13.25
N CYS A 11 4.97 0.94 13.92
CA CYS A 11 3.96 1.57 14.75
C CYS A 11 3.31 2.61 13.85
N ILE A 12 2.04 2.93 14.01
CA ILE A 12 1.45 3.97 13.18
C ILE A 12 0.67 4.87 14.12
N HIS A 13 0.86 6.17 13.99
CA HIS A 13 0.37 7.12 14.99
C HIS A 13 -1.13 7.27 14.87
N SER A 14 -1.81 7.24 16.02
CA SER A 14 -3.19 7.70 16.17
C SER A 14 -4.20 7.03 15.22
N TRP A 15 -4.42 5.72 15.38
CA TRP A 15 -5.52 4.99 14.70
C TRP A 15 -6.87 5.25 15.37
N ASP A 16 -7.16 6.53 15.53
CA ASP A 16 -8.35 7.02 16.21
C ASP A 16 -9.60 6.87 15.33
N ASP A 17 -9.43 6.78 14.01
CA ASP A 17 -10.48 6.38 13.08
C ASP A 17 -10.51 4.86 12.92
N LEU A 18 -11.40 4.20 13.68
CA LEU A 18 -11.51 2.75 13.69
C LEU A 18 -11.95 2.17 12.33
N ASP A 19 -12.56 2.99 11.47
CA ASP A 19 -12.94 2.58 10.12
C ASP A 19 -11.69 2.20 9.27
N GLU A 20 -10.50 2.70 9.62
CA GLU A 20 -9.24 2.35 8.94
C GLU A 20 -8.66 0.98 9.40
N TRP A 21 -9.07 0.44 10.55
CA TRP A 21 -8.44 -0.74 11.16
C TRP A 21 -8.46 -1.98 10.25
N HIS A 22 -9.47 -2.08 9.37
CA HIS A 22 -9.51 -3.14 8.36
C HIS A 22 -8.24 -3.15 7.51
N GLN A 23 -7.75 -1.99 7.08
CA GLN A 23 -6.51 -1.90 6.29
C GLN A 23 -5.28 -2.00 7.17
N ALA A 24 -5.26 -1.37 8.36
CA ALA A 24 -4.14 -1.49 9.29
C ALA A 24 -3.77 -2.95 9.59
N LEU A 25 -4.80 -3.75 9.92
CA LEU A 25 -4.64 -5.15 10.28
C LEU A 25 -4.34 -6.05 9.08
N ARG A 26 -4.81 -5.70 7.87
CA ARG A 26 -4.48 -6.42 6.62
C ARG A 26 -3.11 -6.10 6.07
N LYS A 27 -2.68 -4.83 6.08
CA LYS A 27 -1.34 -4.42 5.64
C LYS A 27 -0.24 -5.04 6.50
N SER A 28 -0.53 -5.21 7.79
CA SER A 28 0.35 -5.93 8.72
C SER A 28 0.26 -7.45 8.58
N HIS A 29 -0.79 -7.99 7.95
CA HIS A 29 -0.96 -9.42 7.69
C HIS A 29 0.03 -9.89 6.61
N GLY A 30 1.11 -10.54 7.04
CA GLY A 30 2.20 -11.00 6.17
C GLY A 30 3.54 -10.36 6.49
N LEU A 31 3.57 -9.33 7.35
CA LEU A 31 4.81 -8.96 8.03
C LEU A 31 5.11 -10.04 9.08
N SER A 32 6.33 -10.57 9.07
CA SER A 32 6.77 -11.49 10.10
C SER A 32 7.04 -10.71 11.39
N GLY A 33 6.30 -11.01 12.45
CA GLY A 33 6.52 -10.42 13.76
C GLY A 33 5.23 -9.96 14.43
N ASP A 34 5.39 -9.33 15.58
CA ASP A 34 4.29 -8.76 16.33
C ASP A 34 3.85 -7.42 15.74
N LYS A 35 2.57 -7.08 15.88
CA LYS A 35 1.96 -5.88 15.30
C LYS A 35 1.86 -4.80 16.37
N TRP A 36 2.03 -3.53 15.99
CA TRP A 36 2.03 -2.40 16.92
C TRP A 36 1.08 -1.31 16.44
N PHE A 37 0.13 -0.94 17.29
CA PHE A 37 -0.83 0.13 17.07
C PHE A 37 -0.77 1.12 18.22
N LYS A 38 -1.13 2.36 17.93
CA LYS A 38 -1.36 3.39 18.94
C LYS A 38 -2.72 4.03 18.69
N ILE A 39 -3.47 4.24 19.76
CA ILE A 39 -4.69 5.05 19.78
C ILE A 39 -4.58 6.08 20.89
N ASP A 40 -5.34 7.16 20.78
CA ASP A 40 -5.26 8.30 21.67
C ASP A 40 -6.62 8.56 22.36
N PRO A 41 -6.95 7.84 23.45
CA PRO A 41 -8.11 8.14 24.27
C PRO A 41 -8.01 9.54 24.89
N HIS A 42 -8.82 10.46 24.41
CA HIS A 42 -8.87 11.85 24.83
C HIS A 42 -10.01 12.07 25.82
N PHE A 43 -9.68 12.48 27.04
CA PHE A 43 -10.69 12.76 28.05
C PHE A 43 -11.46 14.04 27.72
N MET A 44 -12.79 13.92 27.67
CA MET A 44 -13.70 15.03 27.45
C MET A 44 -14.75 15.12 28.56
N PRO A 45 -15.19 16.34 28.92
CA PRO A 45 -16.15 16.55 29.99
C PRO A 45 -17.57 16.12 29.56
N PRO A 46 -18.50 15.91 30.51
CA PRO A 46 -19.85 15.40 30.24
C PRO A 46 -20.62 16.20 29.17
N GLU A 47 -20.47 17.52 29.13
CA GLU A 47 -21.15 18.40 28.17
C GLU A 47 -20.70 18.11 26.74
N PHE A 48 -19.41 17.84 26.55
CA PHE A 48 -18.90 17.40 25.26
C PHE A 48 -19.43 16.01 24.91
N CYS A 49 -19.40 15.07 25.86
CA CYS A 49 -19.82 13.70 25.64
C CYS A 49 -21.32 13.59 25.28
N ALA A 50 -22.15 14.49 25.80
CA ALA A 50 -23.55 14.60 25.41
C ALA A 50 -23.73 14.96 23.91
N SER A 51 -22.74 15.61 23.28
CA SER A 51 -22.77 15.91 21.83
C SER A 51 -22.38 14.72 20.95
N GLN A 52 -21.84 13.65 21.53
CA GLN A 52 -21.29 12.51 20.80
C GLN A 52 -22.34 11.40 20.69
N SER A 53 -22.79 11.13 19.48
CA SER A 53 -23.77 10.07 19.15
C SER A 53 -23.24 8.65 19.37
N ARG A 54 -21.91 8.47 19.37
CA ARG A 54 -21.23 7.18 19.56
C ARG A 54 -20.85 6.90 21.01
N VAL A 55 -21.03 7.87 21.92
CA VAL A 55 -20.72 7.70 23.33
C VAL A 55 -22.03 7.44 24.08
N PRO A 56 -22.11 6.44 24.98
CA PRO A 56 -23.28 6.26 25.84
C PRO A 56 -23.63 7.55 26.58
N HIS A 57 -24.83 8.06 26.37
CA HIS A 57 -25.29 9.29 27.02
C HIS A 57 -25.53 9.08 28.52
N GLY A 58 -25.28 10.13 29.32
CA GLY A 58 -25.66 10.17 30.72
C GLY A 58 -24.56 9.83 31.74
N ASP A 59 -23.33 9.57 31.29
CA ASP A 59 -22.20 9.44 32.23
C ASP A 59 -21.75 10.83 32.73
N SER A 60 -21.97 11.11 34.00
CA SER A 60 -21.61 12.37 34.65
C SER A 60 -20.11 12.55 34.86
N ARG A 61 -19.30 11.49 34.62
CA ARG A 61 -17.84 11.52 34.75
C ARG A 61 -17.14 12.11 33.52
N GLY A 62 -17.80 12.11 32.36
CA GLY A 62 -17.21 12.42 31.07
C GLY A 62 -17.04 11.17 30.21
N CYS A 63 -16.14 11.22 29.23
CA CYS A 63 -15.90 10.11 28.31
C CYS A 63 -14.51 10.18 27.68
N PHE A 64 -14.11 9.08 27.04
CA PHE A 64 -12.93 9.03 26.18
C PHE A 64 -13.34 8.89 24.72
N VAL A 65 -13.08 9.94 23.94
CA VAL A 65 -13.14 9.89 22.48
C VAL A 65 -11.75 9.66 21.93
N LEU A 66 -11.61 9.00 20.78
CA LEU A 66 -10.33 8.77 20.14
C LEU A 66 -9.98 10.00 19.31
N SER A 67 -8.92 10.70 19.71
CA SER A 67 -8.38 11.86 19.00
C SER A 67 -7.04 12.26 19.64
N HIS A 68 -5.99 12.31 18.84
CA HIS A 68 -4.71 12.82 19.31
C HIS A 68 -4.78 14.27 19.78
N ASP A 69 -5.27 15.16 18.91
CA ASP A 69 -5.43 16.59 19.20
C ASP A 69 -6.77 16.85 19.91
N THR A 70 -6.97 18.07 20.44
CA THR A 70 -8.19 18.44 21.18
C THR A 70 -9.45 18.26 20.33
N PRO A 71 -10.41 17.41 20.74
CA PRO A 71 -11.66 17.16 20.02
C PRO A 71 -12.52 18.41 19.82
N SER A 72 -13.19 18.50 18.68
CA SER A 72 -14.18 19.54 18.35
C SER A 72 -15.60 19.02 18.54
N ALA A 73 -16.47 19.75 19.25
CA ALA A 73 -17.86 19.34 19.47
C ALA A 73 -18.70 19.29 18.17
N GLN A 74 -18.17 19.82 17.06
CA GLN A 74 -18.80 19.76 15.74
C GLN A 74 -18.58 18.42 15.03
N ALA A 75 -17.66 17.60 15.52
CA ALA A 75 -17.30 16.32 14.94
C ALA A 75 -17.83 15.16 15.79
N GLN A 76 -17.87 13.98 15.17
CA GLN A 76 -18.24 12.72 15.82
C GLN A 76 -17.03 11.81 15.83
N TYR A 77 -16.68 11.31 17.01
CA TYR A 77 -15.47 10.51 17.22
C TYR A 77 -15.80 9.07 17.54
N ASN A 78 -14.87 8.16 17.26
CA ASN A 78 -14.88 6.87 17.93
C ASN A 78 -14.60 7.05 19.42
N SER A 79 -15.00 6.08 20.23
CA SER A 79 -14.74 6.07 21.68
C SER A 79 -13.96 4.83 22.11
N THR A 80 -13.49 4.81 23.35
CA THR A 80 -12.90 3.60 23.95
C THR A 80 -13.88 2.42 23.98
N GLN A 81 -15.19 2.70 24.06
CA GLN A 81 -16.23 1.66 23.94
C GLN A 81 -16.24 1.04 22.54
N ASP A 82 -16.07 1.85 21.49
CA ASP A 82 -16.01 1.34 20.11
C ASP A 82 -14.79 0.43 19.90
N VAL A 83 -13.65 0.74 20.52
CA VAL A 83 -12.46 -0.13 20.49
C VAL A 83 -12.80 -1.51 21.06
N ALA A 84 -13.46 -1.54 22.22
CA ALA A 84 -13.83 -2.80 22.85
C ALA A 84 -14.86 -3.57 22.02
N LEU A 85 -15.81 -2.90 21.37
CA LEU A 85 -16.75 -3.53 20.45
C LEU A 85 -16.04 -4.10 19.21
N MET A 86 -15.08 -3.36 18.65
CA MET A 86 -14.29 -3.81 17.50
C MET A 86 -13.47 -5.06 17.81
N LEU A 87 -12.90 -5.18 19.01
CA LEU A 87 -12.20 -6.38 19.46
C LEU A 87 -13.12 -7.61 19.59
N GLN A 88 -14.43 -7.41 19.65
CA GLN A 88 -15.44 -8.48 19.74
C GLN A 88 -16.06 -8.81 18.37
N ASP A 89 -15.85 -7.96 17.37
CA ASP A 89 -16.46 -8.09 16.05
C ASP A 89 -15.91 -9.34 15.32
N PRO A 90 -16.78 -10.27 14.89
CA PRO A 90 -16.37 -11.48 14.17
C PRO A 90 -15.50 -11.23 12.93
N THR A 91 -15.65 -10.08 12.29
CA THR A 91 -14.85 -9.65 11.13
C THR A 91 -13.39 -9.40 11.51
N PHE A 92 -13.15 -8.97 12.75
CA PHE A 92 -11.82 -8.59 13.24
C PHE A 92 -11.17 -9.65 14.13
N LEU A 93 -11.94 -10.52 14.78
CA LEU A 93 -11.42 -11.62 15.61
C LEU A 93 -10.28 -12.42 14.95
N PRO A 94 -10.32 -12.76 13.65
CA PRO A 94 -9.23 -13.50 13.01
C PRO A 94 -7.89 -12.76 12.99
N PHE A 95 -7.85 -11.43 13.13
CA PHE A 95 -6.60 -10.68 13.21
C PHE A 95 -5.99 -10.67 14.61
N PHE A 96 -6.84 -10.81 15.64
CA PHE A 96 -6.45 -10.75 17.05
C PHE A 96 -6.27 -12.13 17.69
N THR A 97 -6.65 -13.22 17.01
CA THR A 97 -6.53 -14.59 17.51
C THR A 97 -5.39 -15.38 16.86
N GLN A 98 -4.57 -14.72 16.04
CA GLN A 98 -3.41 -15.32 15.38
C GLN A 98 -2.24 -15.54 16.35
N ASP A 99 -1.27 -16.35 15.94
CA ASP A 99 -0.04 -16.58 16.71
C ASP A 99 0.79 -15.30 16.92
N GLN A 100 0.66 -14.34 16.00
CA GLN A 100 1.30 -13.02 16.11
C GLN A 100 0.58 -12.17 17.15
N ARG A 101 1.34 -11.62 18.11
CA ARG A 101 0.77 -10.73 19.12
C ARG A 101 0.48 -9.36 18.52
N VAL A 102 -0.62 -8.76 18.94
CA VAL A 102 -0.99 -7.38 18.64
C VAL A 102 -0.79 -6.52 19.88
N TYR A 103 0.09 -5.54 19.79
CA TYR A 103 0.32 -4.54 20.82
C TYR A 103 -0.48 -3.28 20.49
N ILE A 104 -1.25 -2.78 21.47
CA ILE A 104 -2.02 -1.54 21.33
C ILE A 104 -1.59 -0.59 22.45
N ALA A 105 -0.85 0.46 22.09
CA ALA A 105 -0.51 1.55 22.98
C ALA A 105 -1.74 2.46 23.16
N LEU A 106 -2.10 2.70 24.43
CA LEU A 106 -3.20 3.57 24.83
C LEU A 106 -2.59 4.89 25.31
N CYS A 107 -2.46 5.85 24.41
CA CYS A 107 -1.88 7.15 24.72
C CYS A 107 -2.95 8.10 25.23
N PHE A 108 -3.26 8.01 26.52
CA PHE A 108 -4.27 8.87 27.12
C PHE A 108 -3.87 10.34 27.01
N LYS A 109 -4.84 11.19 26.67
CA LYS A 109 -4.65 12.63 26.49
C LYS A 109 -5.56 13.42 27.43
N ASN A 110 -5.07 14.60 27.80
CA ASN A 110 -5.82 15.61 28.54
C ASN A 110 -6.33 15.11 29.90
N ALA A 111 -5.51 14.32 30.59
CA ALA A 111 -5.86 13.94 31.95
C ALA A 111 -5.84 15.18 32.88
N PRO A 112 -6.77 15.25 33.85
CA PRO A 112 -6.68 16.22 34.94
C PRO A 112 -5.46 15.91 35.83
N THR A 113 -5.27 16.65 36.92
CA THR A 113 -4.28 16.31 37.95
C THR A 113 -4.66 15.00 38.66
N MET A 114 -4.35 13.85 38.06
CA MET A 114 -4.88 12.53 38.42
C MET A 114 -4.68 12.10 39.88
N CYS A 115 -3.63 12.59 40.54
CA CYS A 115 -3.28 12.16 41.90
C CYS A 115 -3.72 13.15 43.00
N ASP A 116 -4.54 14.16 42.68
CA ASP A 116 -4.98 15.17 43.66
C ASP A 116 -6.28 14.82 44.41
N ASN A 117 -6.90 13.68 44.08
CA ASN A 117 -8.20 13.23 44.60
C ASN A 117 -9.39 14.17 44.32
N SER A 118 -9.27 15.11 43.39
CA SER A 118 -10.40 15.91 42.92
C SER A 118 -11.47 15.04 42.28
N THR A 119 -12.72 15.53 42.24
CA THR A 119 -13.83 14.83 41.59
C THR A 119 -13.53 14.51 40.13
N VAL A 120 -12.87 15.42 39.40
CA VAL A 120 -12.49 15.21 37.99
C VAL A 120 -11.38 14.16 37.86
N ALA A 121 -10.40 14.14 38.76
CA ALA A 121 -9.37 13.11 38.79
C ALA A 121 -9.97 11.72 39.07
N GLN A 122 -10.89 11.61 40.05
CA GLN A 122 -11.58 10.36 40.35
C GLN A 122 -12.49 9.91 39.21
N ALA A 123 -13.18 10.85 38.55
CA ALA A 123 -13.97 10.58 37.36
C ALA A 123 -13.11 9.97 36.24
N TRP A 124 -12.01 10.64 35.87
CA TRP A 124 -11.05 10.16 34.89
C TRP A 124 -10.50 8.78 35.26
N LEU A 125 -9.99 8.62 36.47
CA LEU A 125 -9.40 7.37 36.97
C LEU A 125 -10.39 6.21 36.95
N SER A 126 -11.66 6.45 37.27
CA SER A 126 -12.70 5.42 37.25
C SER A 126 -13.12 5.03 35.83
N LEU A 127 -13.12 5.98 34.88
CA LEU A 127 -13.36 5.69 33.47
C LEU A 127 -12.24 4.84 32.87
N VAL A 128 -10.98 5.13 33.22
CA VAL A 128 -9.85 4.28 32.79
C VAL A 128 -9.94 2.90 33.43
N ASP A 129 -10.23 2.78 34.73
CA ASP A 129 -10.43 1.49 35.39
C ASP A 129 -11.47 0.62 34.69
N GLU A 130 -12.63 1.21 34.39
CA GLU A 130 -13.72 0.53 33.71
C GLU A 130 -13.31 0.07 32.32
N PHE A 131 -12.64 0.93 31.55
CA PHE A 131 -12.14 0.59 30.23
C PHE A 131 -11.11 -0.55 30.28
N MET A 132 -10.13 -0.48 31.19
CA MET A 132 -9.10 -1.51 31.32
C MET A 132 -9.69 -2.85 31.80
N ALA A 133 -10.66 -2.82 32.71
CA ALA A 133 -11.39 -4.02 33.12
C ALA A 133 -12.18 -4.64 31.96
N HIS A 134 -12.83 -3.79 31.14
CA HIS A 134 -13.57 -4.24 29.98
C HIS A 134 -12.66 -4.84 28.90
N LEU A 135 -11.51 -4.22 28.62
CA LEU A 135 -10.50 -4.76 27.71
C LEU A 135 -9.95 -6.11 28.19
N ALA A 136 -9.60 -6.22 29.48
CA ALA A 136 -9.09 -7.47 30.05
C ALA A 136 -10.14 -8.61 29.95
N SER A 137 -11.40 -8.29 30.25
CA SER A 137 -12.52 -9.24 30.11
C SER A 137 -12.70 -9.67 28.65
N THR A 138 -12.66 -8.73 27.71
CA THR A 138 -12.77 -8.99 26.27
C THR A 138 -11.63 -9.88 25.77
N VAL A 139 -10.38 -9.55 26.12
CA VAL A 139 -9.20 -10.37 25.76
C VAL A 139 -9.34 -11.78 26.29
N HIS A 140 -9.74 -11.95 27.54
CA HIS A 140 -9.92 -13.27 28.15
C HIS A 140 -11.06 -14.07 27.49
N LYS A 141 -12.24 -13.46 27.35
CA LYS A 141 -13.46 -14.09 26.81
C LYS A 141 -13.26 -14.58 25.38
N TYR A 142 -12.62 -13.77 24.52
CA TYR A 142 -12.41 -14.08 23.11
C TYR A 142 -11.02 -14.69 22.83
N ARG A 143 -10.21 -14.92 23.86
CA ARG A 143 -8.84 -15.47 23.76
C ARG A 143 -7.98 -14.69 22.75
N LEU A 144 -8.05 -13.37 22.84
CA LEU A 144 -7.29 -12.49 21.96
C LEU A 144 -5.81 -12.53 22.33
N ASN A 145 -4.93 -12.61 21.33
CA ASN A 145 -3.50 -12.40 21.46
C ASN A 145 -3.17 -10.91 21.34
N VAL A 146 -3.79 -10.11 22.20
CA VAL A 146 -3.65 -8.65 22.27
C VAL A 146 -3.01 -8.28 23.60
N GLU A 147 -2.05 -7.36 23.57
CA GLU A 147 -1.42 -6.79 24.76
C GLU A 147 -1.52 -5.27 24.72
N PHE A 148 -2.07 -4.68 25.79
CA PHE A 148 -2.18 -3.23 25.91
C PHE A 148 -0.95 -2.65 26.61
N VAL A 149 -0.50 -1.50 26.13
CA VAL A 149 0.61 -0.74 26.71
C VAL A 149 0.10 0.63 27.13
N LEU A 150 0.40 1.05 28.36
CA LEU A 150 0.06 2.38 28.85
C LEU A 150 1.01 3.43 28.28
N ASP A 151 0.46 4.48 27.68
CA ASP A 151 1.20 5.60 27.11
C ASP A 151 0.54 6.93 27.49
N GLY A 152 1.22 8.05 27.24
CA GLY A 152 0.71 9.38 27.53
C GLY A 152 0.37 9.61 29.01
N ASP A 153 -0.83 10.11 29.29
CA ASP A 153 -1.21 10.50 30.65
C ASP A 153 -1.39 9.34 31.63
N ALA A 154 -1.61 8.12 31.13
CA ALA A 154 -1.71 6.93 31.98
C ALA A 154 -0.35 6.30 32.33
N ALA A 155 0.76 6.81 31.78
CA ALA A 155 2.09 6.31 32.12
C ALA A 155 2.44 6.62 33.60
N PRO A 156 2.99 5.65 34.36
CA PRO A 156 3.26 5.78 35.79
C PRO A 156 4.55 6.57 36.05
N LEU A 157 4.61 7.82 35.58
CA LEU A 157 5.74 8.73 35.76
C LEU A 157 5.96 9.08 37.25
N LEU A 158 7.13 9.63 37.58
CA LEU A 158 7.51 9.94 38.98
C LEU A 158 6.56 10.91 39.65
N GLU A 159 6.04 11.88 38.90
CA GLU A 159 5.08 12.89 39.34
C GLU A 159 3.66 12.35 39.49
N ARG A 160 3.41 11.07 39.18
CA ARG A 160 2.10 10.40 39.23
C ARG A 160 2.14 9.13 40.10
N PRO A 161 2.54 9.20 41.39
CA PRO A 161 2.73 8.02 42.23
C PRO A 161 1.45 7.20 42.46
N CYS A 162 0.27 7.82 42.36
CA CYS A 162 -1.00 7.10 42.46
C CYS A 162 -1.21 6.08 41.33
N LEU A 163 -0.49 6.20 40.20
CA LEU A 163 -0.57 5.29 39.07
C LEU A 163 0.42 4.11 39.15
N TRP A 164 1.42 4.16 40.03
CA TRP A 164 2.52 3.19 40.07
C TRP A 164 2.05 1.73 40.20
N GLN A 165 1.03 1.49 41.03
CA GLN A 165 0.43 0.17 41.23
C GLN A 165 -0.87 -0.04 40.44
N ARG A 166 -1.43 1.03 39.87
CA ARG A 166 -2.71 0.99 39.17
C ARG A 166 -2.56 0.32 37.79
N TRP A 167 -3.47 -0.58 37.47
CA TRP A 167 -3.51 -1.36 36.21
C TRP A 167 -2.30 -2.28 35.96
N ARG A 168 -1.61 -2.73 37.00
CA ARG A 168 -0.69 -3.88 36.85
C ARG A 168 -1.45 -5.11 36.32
N PRO A 169 -0.82 -5.98 35.49
CA PRO A 169 0.61 -6.02 35.15
C PRO A 169 0.97 -5.28 33.85
N LEU A 170 0.18 -4.31 33.40
CA LEU A 170 0.40 -3.67 32.10
C LEU A 170 1.73 -2.92 32.05
N ALA A 171 2.44 -3.15 30.93
CA ALA A 171 3.63 -2.42 30.54
C ALA A 171 3.29 -0.96 30.21
N SER A 172 4.31 -0.09 30.28
CA SER A 172 4.20 1.31 29.91
C SER A 172 5.40 1.76 29.07
N THR A 173 5.18 2.83 28.31
CA THR A 173 6.20 3.53 27.54
C THR A 173 7.12 4.35 28.45
N TRP A 174 8.38 4.48 28.05
CA TRP A 174 9.35 5.42 28.62
C TRP A 174 9.66 6.49 27.57
N ILE A 175 9.47 7.76 27.93
CA ILE A 175 9.63 8.92 27.07
C ILE A 175 10.65 9.86 27.73
N ASP A 176 11.92 9.45 27.77
CA ASP A 176 13.10 10.20 28.25
C ASP A 176 13.38 10.23 29.76
N LEU A 177 12.40 10.50 30.61
CA LEU A 177 12.62 10.62 32.06
C LEU A 177 11.75 9.67 32.88
N PRO A 178 12.27 9.17 34.01
CA PRO A 178 13.63 9.36 34.57
C PRO A 178 14.69 8.46 33.90
N TRP A 179 15.94 8.95 33.79
CA TRP A 179 17.06 8.22 33.16
C TRP A 179 17.45 6.93 33.90
N GLU A 180 17.23 6.88 35.21
CA GLU A 180 17.49 5.69 36.02
C GLU A 180 16.67 4.48 35.53
N ALA A 181 15.48 4.71 34.98
CA ALA A 181 14.65 3.65 34.39
C ALA A 181 15.28 3.01 33.15
N LEU A 182 16.27 3.65 32.52
CA LEU A 182 17.05 3.06 31.43
C LEU A 182 17.93 1.90 31.92
N PHE A 183 18.35 1.94 33.18
CA PHE A 183 19.31 1.00 33.74
C PHE A 183 18.71 0.07 34.80
N TYR A 184 17.65 0.50 35.49
CA TYR A 184 17.07 -0.23 36.62
C TYR A 184 15.57 -0.47 36.46
N ALA A 185 15.10 -1.63 36.90
CA ALA A 185 13.70 -2.00 36.97
C ALA A 185 13.20 -1.96 38.42
N ASN A 186 13.27 -0.79 39.07
CA ASN A 186 12.84 -0.61 40.45
C ASN A 186 11.30 -0.52 40.58
N PRO A 187 10.62 -1.48 41.25
CA PRO A 187 9.17 -1.45 41.42
C PRO A 187 8.65 -0.37 42.36
N GLU A 188 9.51 0.18 43.24
CA GLU A 188 9.16 1.28 44.14
C GLU A 188 8.78 2.53 43.35
N PHE A 189 9.47 2.80 42.24
CA PHE A 189 9.24 3.95 41.37
C PHE A 189 8.53 3.57 40.06
N ALA A 190 7.93 2.37 40.01
CA ALA A 190 7.31 1.79 38.81
C ALA A 190 8.23 1.66 37.58
N TYR A 191 9.56 1.75 37.72
CA TYR A 191 10.48 1.61 36.59
C TYR A 191 10.38 0.23 35.95
N ASP A 192 10.06 -0.79 36.75
CA ASP A 192 9.76 -2.13 36.27
C ASP A 192 8.60 -2.18 35.25
N ARG A 193 7.74 -1.15 35.20
CA ARG A 193 6.65 -1.05 34.22
C ARG A 193 7.07 -0.42 32.91
N PHE A 194 8.09 0.43 32.92
CA PHE A 194 8.68 0.97 31.70
C PHE A 194 9.36 -0.16 30.95
N GLN A 195 8.73 -0.65 29.90
CA GLN A 195 9.23 -1.79 29.13
C GLN A 195 9.35 -1.47 27.64
N VAL A 196 8.69 -0.40 27.19
CA VAL A 196 8.68 0.06 25.81
C VAL A 196 9.42 1.39 25.74
N LEU A 197 10.53 1.43 25.02
CA LEU A 197 11.29 2.65 24.77
C LEU A 197 10.55 3.47 23.70
N ASN A 198 10.07 4.68 24.00
CA ASN A 198 9.26 5.50 23.10
C ASN A 198 9.75 6.96 23.07
N LEU A 199 10.66 7.30 22.14
CA LEU A 199 11.30 8.63 22.14
C LEU A 199 10.83 9.54 21.00
N PRO A 200 10.56 10.83 21.29
CA PRO A 200 10.21 11.83 20.27
C PRO A 200 11.40 12.15 19.39
N VAL A 201 11.14 12.34 18.10
CA VAL A 201 12.04 13.12 17.26
C VAL A 201 11.70 14.59 17.46
N SER A 202 12.52 15.30 18.23
CA SER A 202 12.38 16.75 18.32
C SER A 202 12.96 17.39 17.07
N PRO A 203 12.22 18.26 16.36
CA PRO A 203 12.78 19.05 15.26
C PRO A 203 13.66 20.21 15.76
N ILE A 204 13.65 20.52 17.07
CA ILE A 204 14.33 21.69 17.65
C ILE A 204 15.78 21.38 18.03
N TYR A 205 16.05 20.15 18.48
CA TYR A 205 17.41 19.66 18.70
C TYR A 205 17.84 18.88 17.47
N GLU A 206 19.15 18.77 17.19
CA GLU A 206 19.61 17.92 16.09
C GLU A 206 18.88 16.57 16.15
N PRO A 207 18.13 16.18 15.09
CA PRO A 207 17.23 15.02 15.10
C PRO A 207 18.08 13.75 15.21
N GLY A 208 18.41 13.42 16.45
CA GLY A 208 19.50 12.48 16.73
C GLY A 208 20.01 12.54 18.15
N ILE A 209 20.11 13.68 18.84
CA ILE A 209 20.90 13.73 20.10
C ILE A 209 20.44 12.73 21.16
N ASN A 210 19.13 12.61 21.41
CA ASN A 210 18.61 11.61 22.34
C ASN A 210 18.84 10.18 21.85
N PHE A 211 18.73 9.96 20.53
CA PHE A 211 18.97 8.67 19.90
C PHE A 211 20.44 8.29 19.91
N ASP A 212 21.35 9.25 19.74
CA ASP A 212 22.80 9.09 19.75
C ASP A 212 23.28 8.81 21.17
N VAL A 213 22.76 9.54 22.17
CA VAL A 213 23.01 9.26 23.59
C VAL A 213 22.54 7.85 23.94
N LEU A 214 21.31 7.48 23.55
CA LEU A 214 20.80 6.13 23.76
C LEU A 214 21.65 5.07 23.06
N SER A 215 22.02 5.31 21.81
CA SER A 215 22.89 4.43 21.03
C SER A 215 24.26 4.27 21.69
N TYR A 216 24.82 5.35 22.23
CA TYR A 216 26.09 5.37 22.96
C TYR A 216 26.04 4.54 24.25
N VAL A 217 24.95 4.61 25.02
CA VAL A 217 24.75 3.80 26.24
C VAL A 217 24.11 2.43 25.97
N GLY A 218 23.96 2.05 24.70
CA GLY A 218 23.48 0.73 24.30
C GLY A 218 21.98 0.47 24.54
N TYR A 219 21.14 1.52 24.54
CA TYR A 219 19.70 1.49 24.87
C TYR A 219 19.37 0.90 26.26
N GLY A 220 20.35 0.76 27.15
CA GLY A 220 20.17 0.23 28.49
C GLY A 220 19.45 -1.13 28.53
N ARG A 221 18.54 -1.31 29.47
CA ARG A 221 17.78 -2.58 29.61
C ARG A 221 16.77 -2.81 28.49
N PHE A 222 16.39 -1.77 27.73
CA PHE A 222 15.44 -1.92 26.63
C PHE A 222 16.04 -2.72 25.46
N ALA A 223 17.37 -2.77 25.32
CA ALA A 223 18.03 -3.61 24.31
C ALA A 223 17.73 -5.11 24.48
N ALA A 224 17.40 -5.55 25.71
CA ALA A 224 17.01 -6.92 26.03
C ALA A 224 15.47 -7.11 26.11
N SER A 225 14.71 -6.06 25.80
CA SER A 225 13.25 -6.09 25.84
C SER A 225 12.65 -6.90 24.68
N LYS A 226 11.52 -7.57 24.92
CA LYS A 226 10.71 -8.17 23.85
C LYS A 226 9.99 -7.12 22.98
N TYR A 227 9.90 -5.89 23.48
CA TYR A 227 9.22 -4.79 22.81
C TYR A 227 10.21 -4.04 21.91
N PRO A 228 9.79 -3.54 20.73
CA PRO A 228 10.62 -2.71 19.88
C PRO A 228 10.93 -1.37 20.55
N PHE A 229 12.03 -0.78 20.10
CA PHE A 229 12.24 0.65 20.25
C PHE A 229 11.26 1.40 19.34
N LEU A 230 10.41 2.23 19.93
CA LEU A 230 9.48 3.12 19.24
C LEU A 230 10.10 4.50 19.07
N CYS A 231 10.11 4.98 17.82
CA CYS A 231 10.40 6.34 17.46
C CYS A 231 9.10 7.00 16.98
N TRP A 232 8.63 8.03 17.69
CA TRP A 232 7.42 8.76 17.31
C TRP A 232 7.71 10.13 16.71
N GLU A 233 6.86 10.47 15.73
CA GLU A 233 6.77 11.78 15.06
C GLU A 233 7.97 12.21 14.20
N PRO A 234 8.64 11.33 13.44
CA PRO A 234 9.47 11.81 12.35
C PRO A 234 8.58 12.39 11.24
N SER A 235 8.78 13.66 10.93
CA SER A 235 7.90 14.41 10.01
C SER A 235 8.32 14.34 8.55
N ASP A 236 9.54 13.88 8.26
CA ASP A 236 10.06 13.79 6.88
C ASP A 236 11.07 12.64 6.68
N GLN A 237 11.38 12.36 5.42
CA GLN A 237 12.27 11.28 5.02
C GLN A 237 13.71 11.44 5.50
N ALA A 238 14.22 12.68 5.61
CA ALA A 238 15.57 12.92 6.07
C ALA A 238 15.70 12.57 7.56
N ILE A 239 14.72 12.96 8.37
CA ILE A 239 14.63 12.60 9.78
C ILE A 239 14.47 11.09 9.95
N LEU A 240 13.55 10.46 9.19
CA LEU A 240 13.38 9.01 9.18
C LEU A 240 14.70 8.29 8.92
N THR A 241 15.43 8.73 7.89
CA THR A 241 16.72 8.16 7.50
C THR A 241 17.78 8.38 8.57
N SER A 242 17.83 9.57 9.18
CA SER A 242 18.75 9.88 10.28
C SER A 242 18.55 8.93 11.47
N VAL A 243 17.31 8.79 11.94
CA VAL A 243 17.00 7.91 13.09
C VAL A 243 17.29 6.45 12.77
N VAL A 244 16.91 5.99 11.57
CA VAL A 244 17.23 4.63 11.09
C VAL A 244 18.74 4.43 11.08
N ASN A 245 19.51 5.40 10.58
CA ASN A 245 20.97 5.32 10.52
C ASN A 245 21.61 5.32 11.91
N THR A 246 21.12 6.12 12.86
CA THR A 246 21.59 6.05 14.26
C THR A 246 21.28 4.68 14.86
N TYR A 247 20.08 4.15 14.62
CA TYR A 247 19.70 2.81 15.06
C TYR A 247 20.55 1.71 14.42
N ILE A 248 20.89 1.80 13.12
CA ILE A 248 21.71 0.81 12.38
C ILE A 248 23.20 0.95 12.71
N GLY A 249 23.71 2.17 12.82
CA GLY A 249 25.12 2.48 13.06
C GLY A 249 25.54 2.32 14.53
N GLY A 250 24.58 2.23 15.46
CA GLY A 250 24.85 2.02 16.88
C GLY A 250 25.70 0.78 17.15
N LYS A 251 26.72 0.91 18.03
CA LYS A 251 27.76 -0.09 18.34
C LYS A 251 27.27 -1.29 19.17
N ILE A 252 25.99 -1.62 19.09
CA ILE A 252 25.36 -2.58 19.99
C ILE A 252 25.56 -3.99 19.45
N ILE A 253 26.02 -4.90 20.30
CA ILE A 253 25.83 -6.34 20.12
C ILE A 253 24.33 -6.56 20.28
N ARG A 254 23.58 -6.49 19.18
CA ARG A 254 22.12 -6.61 19.19
C ARG A 254 21.77 -8.04 19.60
N PRO A 255 21.11 -8.25 20.74
CA PRO A 255 20.48 -9.53 20.99
C PRO A 255 19.53 -9.80 19.83
N GLU A 256 19.46 -11.06 19.38
CA GLU A 256 18.52 -11.47 18.35
C GLU A 256 17.11 -11.03 18.76
N GLY A 257 16.48 -10.15 17.98
CA GLY A 257 15.12 -9.68 18.25
C GLY A 257 14.96 -8.28 18.87
N PHE A 258 16.01 -7.49 19.12
CA PHE A 258 15.81 -6.06 19.40
C PHE A 258 15.33 -5.35 18.14
N ARG A 259 14.05 -4.93 18.13
CA ARG A 259 13.37 -4.40 16.95
C ARG A 259 13.27 -2.88 17.02
N PHE A 260 13.09 -2.26 15.87
CA PHE A 260 12.85 -0.83 15.74
C PHE A 260 11.52 -0.62 15.05
N ALA A 261 10.73 0.30 15.58
CA ALA A 261 9.48 0.72 14.98
C ALA A 261 9.40 2.24 14.89
N ILE A 262 8.99 2.69 13.72
CA ILE A 262 8.67 4.09 13.48
C ILE A 262 7.16 4.21 13.39
N ASN A 263 6.65 5.33 13.89
CA ASN A 263 5.25 5.70 13.95
C ASN A 263 4.63 6.20 12.62
N ILE A 264 4.84 5.49 11.50
CA ILE A 264 4.31 5.84 10.16
C ILE A 264 3.65 4.62 9.49
N ASP A 265 2.84 4.83 8.44
CA ASP A 265 2.18 3.73 7.71
C ASP A 265 3.24 2.66 7.31
N PRO A 266 3.02 1.36 7.62
CA PRO A 266 3.96 0.27 7.35
C PRO A 266 4.39 0.19 5.89
N VAL A 267 3.56 0.66 4.97
CA VAL A 267 3.86 0.62 3.55
C VAL A 267 4.73 1.79 3.12
N GLN A 268 4.65 2.95 3.79
CA GLN A 268 5.64 4.01 3.64
C GLN A 268 7.03 3.50 4.05
N CYS A 269 7.13 2.65 5.09
CA CYS A 269 8.37 1.98 5.50
C CYS A 269 8.90 0.89 4.55
N ARG A 270 8.22 0.53 3.44
CA ARG A 270 8.79 -0.45 2.49
C ARG A 270 9.73 0.16 1.46
N LEU A 271 9.80 1.49 1.37
CA LEU A 271 10.73 2.21 0.48
C LEU A 271 11.99 2.77 1.17
N PRO A 272 11.94 3.39 2.35
CA PRO A 272 13.13 3.99 2.98
C PRO A 272 14.17 2.97 3.46
N PRO A 273 13.79 1.86 4.14
CA PRO A 273 14.74 0.83 4.50
C PRO A 273 15.09 -0.07 3.32
N SER A 274 14.44 -0.03 2.15
CA SER A 274 14.81 -0.93 1.04
C SER A 274 16.17 -0.61 0.42
N LEU A 275 16.73 0.57 0.70
CA LEU A 275 18.15 0.87 0.50
C LEU A 275 19.09 0.02 1.40
N HIS A 276 18.56 -0.57 2.48
CA HIS A 276 19.31 -1.33 3.49
C HIS A 276 18.73 -2.72 3.85
N ALA A 277 17.49 -3.02 3.46
CA ALA A 277 16.72 -4.20 3.84
C ALA A 277 16.06 -4.86 2.62
N SER A 278 16.37 -6.13 2.44
CA SER A 278 16.10 -6.97 1.28
C SER A 278 14.64 -7.46 1.16
N SER A 279 13.66 -6.60 0.88
CA SER A 279 12.32 -7.11 0.55
C SER A 279 11.42 -6.22 -0.32
N ASN A 280 11.06 -6.80 -1.46
CA ASN A 280 9.84 -6.68 -2.27
C ASN A 280 9.62 -5.48 -3.21
N PHE A 281 10.50 -4.49 -3.24
CA PHE A 281 10.38 -3.37 -4.19
C PHE A 281 11.71 -3.13 -4.90
N VAL A 282 11.68 -3.07 -6.23
CA VAL A 282 12.81 -2.64 -7.05
C VAL A 282 12.44 -1.26 -7.62
N ASN A 283 12.92 -0.21 -6.96
CA ASN A 283 12.92 1.13 -7.55
C ASN A 283 14.10 1.21 -8.52
N VAL A 284 13.84 1.10 -9.81
CA VAL A 284 14.82 1.47 -10.83
C VAL A 284 14.76 2.99 -10.97
N GLY A 285 15.49 3.69 -10.09
CA GLY A 285 15.73 5.12 -10.27
C GLY A 285 16.61 5.32 -11.49
N ALA A 286 16.07 5.93 -12.54
CA ALA A 286 16.92 6.54 -13.55
C ALA A 286 17.48 7.81 -12.92
N GLU A 287 18.75 7.79 -12.49
CA GLU A 287 19.45 9.05 -12.19
C GLU A 287 19.31 9.96 -13.41
N ALA A 288 18.89 11.20 -13.18
CA ALA A 288 18.64 12.21 -14.20
C ALA A 288 19.95 12.62 -14.90
N LEU A 289 20.49 11.72 -15.72
CA LEU A 289 21.44 12.03 -16.76
C LEU A 289 20.61 12.17 -18.03
N THR A 290 20.47 13.41 -18.51
CA THR A 290 19.92 13.74 -19.82
C THR A 290 20.45 12.78 -20.90
N PRO A 291 19.61 12.24 -21.83
CA PRO A 291 18.30 12.71 -22.28
C PRO A 291 17.10 11.90 -21.75
N THR A 292 15.88 12.35 -22.07
CA THR A 292 14.57 11.79 -21.69
C THR A 292 14.51 10.25 -21.74
N ILE A 293 14.73 9.60 -20.60
CA ILE A 293 14.49 8.16 -20.45
C ILE A 293 12.99 7.98 -20.17
N VAL A 294 12.25 7.45 -21.16
CA VAL A 294 10.87 7.06 -20.97
C VAL A 294 10.84 5.60 -20.50
N LEU A 295 10.68 5.36 -19.21
CA LEU A 295 10.49 4.01 -18.68
C LEU A 295 9.08 3.49 -19.02
N CYS A 296 8.87 2.99 -20.24
CA CYS A 296 7.74 2.10 -20.54
C CYS A 296 8.05 0.71 -19.98
N GLY A 297 8.00 0.57 -18.65
CA GLY A 297 8.32 -0.68 -17.98
C GLY A 297 7.16 -1.67 -18.05
N SER A 298 7.23 -2.65 -18.94
CA SER A 298 6.56 -3.94 -18.73
C SER A 298 7.53 -4.86 -18.01
N ALA A 299 7.22 -5.30 -16.79
CA ALA A 299 7.96 -6.40 -16.19
C ALA A 299 7.47 -7.73 -16.80
N LEU A 300 8.40 -8.55 -17.23
CA LEU A 300 8.12 -9.82 -17.84
C LEU A 300 8.67 -10.93 -16.94
N ALA A 301 7.78 -11.65 -16.26
CA ALA A 301 8.17 -12.85 -15.52
C ALA A 301 8.33 -14.02 -16.50
N LEU A 302 9.55 -14.23 -16.96
CA LEU A 302 9.94 -15.41 -17.72
C LEU A 302 10.38 -16.50 -16.74
N THR A 303 9.50 -17.46 -16.46
CA THR A 303 9.89 -18.66 -15.73
C THR A 303 10.21 -19.78 -16.71
N PRO A 304 11.45 -20.30 -16.76
CA PRO A 304 11.70 -21.57 -17.41
C PRO A 304 10.88 -22.65 -16.68
N PRO A 305 10.14 -23.53 -17.37
CA PRO A 305 9.34 -24.58 -16.74
C PRO A 305 10.14 -25.56 -15.88
N GLU A 306 11.48 -25.56 -16.01
CA GLU A 306 12.36 -26.53 -15.34
C GLU A 306 13.41 -25.91 -14.40
N ALA A 307 13.49 -24.57 -14.25
CA ALA A 307 14.55 -23.96 -13.43
C ALA A 307 14.24 -24.08 -11.93
N PRO A 308 15.05 -24.83 -11.15
CA PRO A 308 14.86 -24.90 -9.71
C PRO A 308 15.51 -23.68 -9.06
N ARG A 309 14.68 -22.84 -8.43
CA ARG A 309 14.99 -21.88 -7.34
C ARG A 309 15.10 -20.38 -7.66
N ASP A 310 15.39 -19.97 -8.89
CA ASP A 310 15.56 -18.53 -9.19
C ASP A 310 14.59 -18.09 -10.28
N VAL A 311 13.42 -17.59 -9.86
CA VAL A 311 12.50 -16.90 -10.79
C VAL A 311 13.15 -15.57 -11.14
N GLY A 312 13.88 -15.57 -12.24
CA GLY A 312 14.33 -14.34 -12.85
C GLY A 312 13.15 -13.60 -13.48
N PHE A 313 13.07 -12.28 -13.30
CA PHE A 313 12.18 -11.46 -14.12
C PHE A 313 13.01 -10.57 -15.02
N HIS A 314 12.44 -10.15 -16.14
CA HIS A 314 13.07 -9.22 -17.04
C HIS A 314 12.32 -7.90 -17.04
N SER A 315 13.04 -6.79 -17.12
CA SER A 315 12.44 -5.49 -17.38
C SER A 315 12.94 -4.98 -18.72
N LEU A 316 12.00 -4.55 -19.57
CA LEU A 316 12.31 -3.91 -20.83
C LEU A 316 12.13 -2.41 -20.67
N VAL A 317 13.19 -1.67 -21.00
CA VAL A 317 13.20 -0.21 -20.98
C VAL A 317 13.37 0.26 -22.42
N PHE A 318 12.46 1.10 -22.88
CA PHE A 318 12.63 1.83 -24.13
C PHE A 318 13.23 3.19 -23.81
N SER A 319 14.06 3.72 -24.69
CA SER A 319 14.59 5.06 -24.54
C SER A 319 14.58 5.77 -25.88
N GLU A 320 14.29 7.06 -25.83
CA GLU A 320 14.32 7.93 -26.98
C GLU A 320 15.47 8.91 -26.83
N THR A 321 16.38 8.88 -27.81
CA THR A 321 17.51 9.80 -27.87
C THR A 321 17.47 10.55 -29.18
N ALA A 322 18.24 11.65 -29.28
CA ALA A 322 18.45 12.34 -30.56
C ALA A 322 19.00 11.41 -31.67
N LEU A 323 19.60 10.27 -31.30
CA LEU A 323 20.18 9.29 -32.22
C LEU A 323 19.20 8.17 -32.63
N GLY A 324 17.95 8.25 -32.16
CA GLY A 324 16.90 7.27 -32.42
C GLY A 324 16.40 6.57 -31.17
N GLN A 325 15.57 5.55 -31.39
CA GLN A 325 14.94 4.76 -30.36
C GLN A 325 15.81 3.54 -30.02
N SER A 326 16.00 3.27 -28.74
CA SER A 326 16.72 2.10 -28.25
C SER A 326 15.91 1.35 -27.21
N TYR A 327 16.33 0.11 -26.95
CA TYR A 327 15.82 -0.69 -25.86
C TYR A 327 16.96 -1.24 -25.02
N GLN A 328 16.69 -1.46 -23.74
CA GLN A 328 17.55 -2.16 -22.80
C GLN A 328 16.71 -3.23 -22.11
N LEU A 329 17.16 -4.48 -22.20
CA LEU A 329 16.58 -5.62 -21.50
C LEU A 329 17.45 -5.93 -20.29
N PHE A 330 16.89 -5.78 -19.10
CA PHE A 330 17.52 -6.18 -17.86
C PHE A 330 16.96 -7.53 -17.42
N SER A 331 17.80 -8.36 -16.82
CA SER A 331 17.35 -9.50 -16.02
C SER A 331 17.58 -9.21 -14.56
N HIS A 332 16.67 -9.69 -13.74
CA HIS A 332 16.73 -9.65 -12.30
C HIS A 332 16.76 -11.09 -11.82
N PRO A 333 17.94 -11.68 -11.54
CA PRO A 333 18.06 -13.11 -11.26
C PRO A 333 17.33 -13.55 -9.98
N ALA A 334 16.96 -12.59 -9.11
CA ALA A 334 16.03 -12.78 -8.01
C ALA A 334 15.26 -11.46 -7.80
N ALA A 335 14.17 -11.50 -7.04
CA ALA A 335 13.36 -10.35 -6.63
C ALA A 335 14.16 -9.15 -6.04
N PHE A 336 15.43 -9.35 -5.68
CA PHE A 336 16.27 -8.42 -4.91
C PHE A 336 17.71 -8.28 -5.43
N ALA A 337 18.04 -8.83 -6.60
CA ALA A 337 19.37 -8.68 -7.17
C ALA A 337 19.41 -7.43 -8.06
N GLU A 338 20.54 -6.72 -8.08
CA GLU A 338 20.73 -5.61 -9.01
C GLU A 338 20.41 -6.03 -10.45
N PRO A 339 19.66 -5.19 -11.20
CA PRO A 339 19.38 -5.45 -12.60
C PRO A 339 20.67 -5.66 -13.36
N ARG A 340 20.77 -6.80 -14.05
CA ARG A 340 21.87 -7.04 -14.99
C ARG A 340 21.39 -6.73 -16.39
N LEU A 341 22.01 -5.74 -17.04
CA LEU A 341 21.80 -5.50 -18.47
C LEU A 341 22.14 -6.80 -19.23
N ARG A 342 21.16 -7.35 -19.95
CA ARG A 342 21.32 -8.57 -20.74
C ARG A 342 21.44 -8.32 -22.22
N ALA A 343 20.72 -7.31 -22.69
CA ALA A 343 20.82 -6.86 -24.07
C ALA A 343 20.47 -5.39 -24.16
N GLU A 344 21.05 -4.76 -25.16
CA GLU A 344 20.65 -3.45 -25.63
C GLU A 344 20.62 -3.46 -27.15
N GLY A 345 19.78 -2.62 -27.73
CA GLY A 345 19.69 -2.52 -29.18
C GLY A 345 19.00 -1.24 -29.61
N ARG A 346 19.15 -0.93 -30.90
CA ARG A 346 18.38 0.14 -31.54
C ARG A 346 17.14 -0.45 -32.18
N LEU A 347 16.01 0.23 -32.01
CA LEU A 347 14.82 -0.06 -32.80
C LEU A 347 15.02 0.49 -34.22
N PRO A 348 14.45 -0.17 -35.24
CA PRO A 348 14.41 0.37 -36.60
C PRO A 348 13.85 1.79 -36.62
N SER A 349 14.51 2.71 -37.32
CA SER A 349 14.06 4.10 -37.45
C SER A 349 12.65 4.17 -38.02
N GLY A 350 11.75 4.91 -37.36
CA GLY A 350 10.37 5.09 -37.79
C GLY A 350 9.40 3.96 -37.39
N LEU A 351 9.88 2.93 -36.69
CA LEU A 351 9.04 1.83 -36.18
C LEU A 351 7.94 2.35 -35.24
N LEU A 352 8.32 3.19 -34.30
CA LEU A 352 7.42 3.91 -33.39
C LEU A 352 7.64 5.41 -33.58
N GLY A 353 6.70 6.22 -33.11
CA GLY A 353 6.74 7.67 -33.26
C GLY A 353 7.68 8.37 -32.33
N PRO A 354 7.95 9.67 -32.60
CA PRO A 354 8.86 10.50 -31.83
C PRO A 354 8.37 10.83 -30.40
N ALA A 355 7.34 10.11 -29.93
CA ALA A 355 6.71 10.31 -28.65
C ALA A 355 6.53 8.95 -27.97
N LEU A 356 7.65 8.24 -27.74
CA LEU A 356 7.62 7.04 -26.90
C LEU A 356 7.13 7.34 -25.47
N ALA A 357 7.16 8.61 -25.06
CA ALA A 357 6.65 9.11 -23.77
C ALA A 357 5.21 8.68 -23.43
N SER A 358 4.39 8.39 -24.44
CA SER A 358 3.01 7.90 -24.30
C SER A 358 2.86 6.44 -24.73
N ALA A 359 3.96 5.74 -24.98
CA ALA A 359 3.89 4.37 -25.44
C ALA A 359 3.39 3.46 -24.32
N SER A 360 2.43 2.60 -24.66
CA SER A 360 1.99 1.54 -23.77
C SER A 360 2.72 0.26 -24.13
N SER A 361 3.05 -0.51 -23.10
CA SER A 361 3.63 -1.83 -23.28
C SER A 361 2.82 -2.87 -22.52
N ALA A 362 2.64 -4.03 -23.12
CA ALA A 362 2.01 -5.17 -22.49
C ALA A 362 2.75 -6.45 -22.85
N ALA A 363 2.83 -7.36 -21.90
CA ALA A 363 3.60 -8.59 -22.05
C ALA A 363 2.74 -9.80 -21.68
N ALA A 364 2.76 -10.82 -22.53
CA ALA A 364 2.09 -12.10 -22.27
C ALA A 364 3.05 -13.26 -22.51
N ALA A 365 3.04 -14.24 -21.61
CA ALA A 365 3.76 -15.49 -21.84
C ALA A 365 3.10 -16.27 -22.99
N SER A 366 3.91 -16.72 -23.95
CA SER A 366 3.47 -17.62 -25.01
C SER A 366 3.85 -19.06 -24.67
N ALA A 367 2.83 -19.93 -24.56
CA ALA A 367 3.03 -21.36 -24.32
C ALA A 367 3.74 -22.07 -25.47
N ALA A 368 3.65 -21.54 -26.70
CA ALA A 368 4.14 -22.23 -27.88
C ALA A 368 5.67 -22.31 -27.97
N ASN A 369 6.40 -21.30 -27.45
CA ASN A 369 7.84 -21.16 -27.73
C ASN A 369 8.70 -20.76 -26.51
N ALA A 370 8.21 -20.95 -25.27
CA ALA A 370 8.88 -20.46 -24.05
C ALA A 370 9.43 -19.03 -24.22
N SER A 371 8.62 -18.16 -24.84
CA SER A 371 8.97 -16.80 -25.21
C SER A 371 7.85 -15.90 -24.76
N ALA A 372 8.15 -14.65 -24.44
CA ALA A 372 7.11 -13.66 -24.22
C ALA A 372 6.84 -12.85 -25.48
N LEU A 373 5.56 -12.56 -25.69
CA LEU A 373 5.12 -11.58 -26.65
C LEU A 373 5.00 -10.24 -25.94
N VAL A 374 5.72 -9.22 -26.43
CA VAL A 374 5.65 -7.85 -25.95
C VAL A 374 5.00 -7.00 -27.04
N LEU A 375 3.87 -6.37 -26.73
CA LEU A 375 3.24 -5.37 -27.56
C LEU A 375 3.72 -3.99 -27.10
N VAL A 376 4.18 -3.16 -28.03
CA VAL A 376 4.44 -1.73 -27.80
C VAL A 376 3.57 -0.94 -28.75
N ALA A 377 2.84 0.03 -28.25
CA ALA A 377 1.99 0.91 -29.05
C ALA A 377 2.30 2.37 -28.75
N ASP A 378 2.35 3.23 -29.78
CA ASP A 378 2.53 4.67 -29.63
C ASP A 378 1.20 5.45 -29.71
N ALA A 379 1.23 6.74 -29.38
CA ALA A 379 0.05 7.61 -29.46
C ALA A 379 -0.45 7.87 -30.90
N ALA A 380 0.37 7.58 -31.92
CA ALA A 380 -0.02 7.69 -33.33
C ALA A 380 -0.62 6.38 -33.87
N ASP A 381 -1.06 5.49 -32.96
CA ASP A 381 -1.67 4.19 -33.24
C ASP A 381 -0.79 3.18 -33.94
N ARG A 382 0.53 3.41 -34.00
CA ARG A 382 1.45 2.38 -34.46
C ARG A 382 1.71 1.38 -33.35
N PHE A 383 1.88 0.13 -33.74
CA PHE A 383 2.27 -0.92 -32.82
C PHE A 383 3.41 -1.77 -33.35
N ALA A 384 4.13 -2.38 -32.44
CA ALA A 384 5.17 -3.38 -32.70
C ALA A 384 5.01 -4.54 -31.71
N PHE A 385 5.03 -5.77 -32.25
CA PHE A 385 5.10 -7.00 -31.48
C PHE A 385 6.54 -7.48 -31.45
N PHE A 386 7.05 -7.79 -30.26
CA PHE A 386 8.37 -8.35 -30.05
C PHE A 386 8.28 -9.71 -29.37
N ALA A 387 9.19 -10.61 -29.72
CA ALA A 387 9.47 -11.82 -28.94
C ALA A 387 10.69 -11.58 -28.05
N ALA A 388 10.56 -11.89 -26.76
CA ALA A 388 11.69 -12.08 -25.86
C ALA A 388 11.83 -13.57 -25.55
N SER A 389 12.93 -14.18 -25.99
CA SER A 389 13.23 -15.59 -25.69
C SER A 389 13.97 -15.70 -24.36
N VAL A 390 13.63 -16.71 -23.56
CA VAL A 390 14.29 -16.99 -22.27
C VAL A 390 15.76 -17.40 -22.45
N GLY A 391 16.10 -18.02 -23.58
CA GLY A 391 17.44 -18.55 -23.86
C GLY A 391 18.37 -17.61 -24.64
N SER A 392 17.81 -16.59 -25.31
CA SER A 392 18.56 -15.56 -26.04
C SER A 392 17.97 -14.20 -25.70
N PRO A 393 18.68 -13.33 -24.95
CA PRO A 393 18.14 -12.07 -24.45
C PRO A 393 17.94 -11.01 -25.55
N THR A 394 17.84 -11.42 -26.81
CA THR A 394 17.56 -10.53 -27.94
C THR A 394 16.06 -10.26 -28.02
N LEU A 395 15.70 -8.99 -28.17
CA LEU A 395 14.33 -8.58 -28.50
C LEU A 395 14.16 -8.71 -30.03
N GLY A 396 13.42 -9.72 -30.48
CA GLY A 396 13.14 -9.93 -31.90
C GLY A 396 11.84 -9.24 -32.31
N LEU A 397 11.87 -8.32 -33.28
CA LEU A 397 10.65 -7.76 -33.87
C LEU A 397 9.93 -8.86 -34.66
N LEU A 398 8.67 -9.15 -34.29
CA LEU A 398 7.83 -10.14 -34.97
C LEU A 398 6.96 -9.50 -36.05
N ALA A 399 6.34 -8.37 -35.72
CA ALA A 399 5.45 -7.64 -36.62
C ALA A 399 5.32 -6.19 -36.16
N ASN A 400 4.87 -5.33 -37.07
CA ASN A 400 4.44 -3.98 -36.77
C ASN A 400 3.21 -3.63 -37.62
N GLY A 401 2.50 -2.58 -37.23
CA GLY A 401 1.30 -2.14 -37.94
C GLY A 401 0.72 -0.86 -37.36
N SER A 402 -0.51 -0.56 -37.77
CA SER A 402 -1.32 0.53 -37.20
C SER A 402 -2.67 -0.02 -36.79
N PHE A 403 -3.20 0.44 -35.65
CA PHE A 403 -4.55 0.08 -35.21
C PHE A 403 -5.64 0.72 -36.08
N ALA A 404 -5.37 1.88 -36.70
CA ALA A 404 -6.39 2.61 -37.46
C ALA A 404 -6.20 2.42 -38.98
N ALA A 405 -7.25 1.94 -39.66
CA ALA A 405 -7.33 1.95 -41.12
C ALA A 405 -8.05 3.19 -41.68
N ASN A 406 -8.83 3.93 -40.86
CA ASN A 406 -9.62 5.10 -41.29
C ASN A 406 -10.03 6.00 -40.09
N GLY A 407 -9.20 6.98 -39.72
CA GLY A 407 -9.54 8.03 -38.74
C GLY A 407 -8.38 8.46 -37.84
N SER A 408 -8.42 9.70 -37.32
CA SER A 408 -7.47 10.19 -36.33
C SER A 408 -7.88 9.66 -34.95
N THR A 409 -7.36 8.49 -34.57
CA THR A 409 -7.43 7.98 -33.21
C THR A 409 -6.10 8.18 -32.48
N THR A 410 -6.13 8.16 -31.15
CA THR A 410 -4.93 8.24 -30.31
C THR A 410 -4.98 7.12 -29.29
N THR A 411 -4.07 6.17 -29.37
CA THR A 411 -3.97 5.08 -28.40
C THR A 411 -3.41 5.61 -27.09
N PHE A 412 -4.13 5.37 -25.99
CA PHE A 412 -3.63 5.62 -24.64
C PHE A 412 -2.94 4.39 -24.07
N ALA A 413 -3.54 3.22 -24.23
CA ALA A 413 -3.04 1.98 -23.65
C ALA A 413 -3.46 0.73 -24.43
N ALA A 414 -2.62 -0.31 -24.38
CA ALA A 414 -2.93 -1.63 -24.89
C ALA A 414 -2.54 -2.71 -23.86
N ALA A 415 -3.37 -3.75 -23.73
CA ALA A 415 -3.10 -4.94 -22.92
C ALA A 415 -3.24 -6.22 -23.75
N LEU A 416 -2.49 -7.25 -23.40
CA LEU A 416 -2.41 -8.51 -24.15
C LEU A 416 -2.76 -9.71 -23.25
N ALA A 417 -3.65 -10.59 -23.69
CA ALA A 417 -3.96 -11.84 -23.01
C ALA A 417 -4.14 -13.01 -24.00
N PRO A 418 -3.64 -14.23 -23.71
CA PRO A 418 -3.84 -15.39 -24.58
C PRO A 418 -5.29 -15.89 -24.53
N LEU A 419 -5.86 -16.24 -25.70
CA LEU A 419 -7.21 -16.80 -25.84
C LEU A 419 -7.18 -18.33 -25.64
N GLY A 420 -7.12 -18.79 -24.40
CA GLY A 420 -7.09 -20.22 -24.06
C GLY A 420 -5.67 -20.79 -23.98
N GLY A 421 -5.47 -21.79 -23.12
CA GLY A 421 -4.16 -22.21 -22.58
C GLY A 421 -3.12 -22.78 -23.56
N GLN A 422 -3.43 -22.87 -24.85
CA GLN A 422 -2.53 -23.38 -25.91
C GLN A 422 -2.68 -22.57 -27.22
N SER A 423 -3.41 -21.46 -27.20
CA SER A 423 -3.81 -20.77 -28.43
C SER A 423 -2.71 -19.87 -28.96
N THR A 424 -2.54 -19.86 -30.28
CA THR A 424 -1.78 -18.87 -31.03
C THR A 424 -2.47 -17.51 -31.07
N THR A 425 -3.70 -17.42 -30.54
CA THR A 425 -4.54 -16.23 -30.59
C THR A 425 -4.44 -15.43 -29.30
N PHE A 426 -4.38 -14.11 -29.42
CA PHE A 426 -4.33 -13.17 -28.32
C PHE A 426 -5.44 -12.14 -28.44
N ILE A 427 -5.98 -11.71 -27.31
CA ILE A 427 -6.80 -10.50 -27.20
C ILE A 427 -5.87 -9.33 -26.94
N VAL A 428 -6.06 -8.27 -27.72
CA VAL A 428 -5.50 -6.94 -27.45
C VAL A 428 -6.65 -6.04 -27.02
N ALA A 429 -6.68 -5.61 -25.77
CA ALA A 429 -7.60 -4.56 -25.33
C ALA A 429 -6.93 -3.20 -25.56
N ARG A 430 -7.57 -2.31 -26.30
CA ARG A 430 -7.04 -0.99 -26.68
C ARG A 430 -7.92 0.13 -26.15
N ALA A 431 -7.34 1.00 -25.34
CA ALA A 431 -7.92 2.27 -24.94
C ALA A 431 -7.49 3.37 -25.93
N TYR A 432 -8.45 4.10 -26.50
CA TYR A 432 -8.20 5.10 -27.53
C TYR A 432 -9.02 6.38 -27.34
N ALA A 433 -8.59 7.50 -27.92
CA ALA A 433 -9.41 8.70 -28.12
C ALA A 433 -9.77 8.86 -29.60
N SER A 434 -10.90 9.52 -29.85
CA SER A 434 -11.32 10.01 -31.16
C SER A 434 -12.06 11.34 -31.02
N SER A 435 -12.39 11.99 -32.14
CA SER A 435 -13.19 13.22 -32.11
C SER A 435 -14.61 13.03 -31.54
N ALA A 436 -15.13 11.80 -31.56
CA ALA A 436 -16.46 11.46 -31.04
C ALA A 436 -16.44 10.85 -29.63
N CYS A 437 -15.26 10.47 -29.13
CA CYS A 437 -15.13 9.78 -27.85
C CYS A 437 -13.82 10.15 -27.17
N ALA A 438 -13.91 10.81 -26.01
CA ALA A 438 -12.74 11.20 -25.22
C ALA A 438 -11.93 9.99 -24.74
N LEU A 439 -12.61 8.87 -24.46
CA LEU A 439 -11.99 7.58 -24.19
C LEU A 439 -12.91 6.44 -24.64
N GLY A 440 -12.52 5.76 -25.70
CA GLY A 440 -13.11 4.51 -26.18
C GLY A 440 -12.25 3.32 -25.77
N LEU A 441 -12.88 2.15 -25.75
CA LEU A 441 -12.25 0.87 -25.48
C LEU A 441 -12.71 -0.14 -26.52
N GLU A 442 -11.78 -0.85 -27.14
CA GLU A 442 -12.08 -1.94 -28.06
C GLU A 442 -11.24 -3.18 -27.75
N ALA A 443 -11.75 -4.34 -28.15
CA ALA A 443 -11.01 -5.58 -28.13
C ALA A 443 -10.63 -5.94 -29.57
N LEU A 444 -9.40 -6.36 -29.78
CA LEU A 444 -8.88 -6.83 -31.05
C LEU A 444 -8.35 -8.25 -30.87
N VAL A 445 -8.28 -9.01 -31.95
CA VAL A 445 -7.65 -10.32 -32.00
C VAL A 445 -6.38 -10.26 -32.82
N ALA A 446 -5.30 -10.79 -32.26
CA ALA A 446 -4.06 -11.09 -32.96
C ALA A 446 -3.88 -12.60 -33.06
N ASP A 447 -3.51 -13.12 -34.23
CA ASP A 447 -3.02 -14.48 -34.38
C ASP A 447 -1.50 -14.41 -34.48
N SER A 448 -0.77 -15.25 -33.75
CA SER A 448 0.70 -15.32 -33.80
C SER A 448 1.26 -15.53 -35.21
N SER A 449 0.47 -16.12 -36.12
CA SER A 449 0.83 -16.29 -37.53
C SER A 449 0.64 -15.03 -38.38
N ARG A 450 -0.14 -14.05 -37.89
CA ARG A 450 -0.49 -12.80 -38.58
C ARG A 450 -0.63 -11.62 -37.61
N LEU A 451 0.47 -11.32 -36.90
CA LEU A 451 0.53 -10.23 -35.92
C LEU A 451 0.45 -8.82 -36.55
N ASP A 452 0.66 -8.72 -37.86
CA ASP A 452 0.51 -7.52 -38.68
C ASP A 452 -0.95 -7.15 -38.98
N HIS A 453 -1.90 -8.04 -38.69
CA HIS A 453 -3.33 -7.84 -38.96
C HIS A 453 -4.19 -8.03 -37.71
N LEU A 454 -4.28 -7.00 -36.89
CA LEU A 454 -5.23 -6.96 -35.78
C LEU A 454 -6.66 -6.80 -36.32
N LYS A 455 -7.55 -7.71 -35.92
CA LYS A 455 -8.97 -7.67 -36.30
C LYS A 455 -9.83 -7.24 -35.13
N PRO A 456 -10.82 -6.35 -35.31
CA PRO A 456 -11.80 -6.06 -34.27
C PRO A 456 -12.47 -7.33 -33.77
N TYR A 457 -12.43 -7.54 -32.46
CA TYR A 457 -13.13 -8.59 -31.73
C TYR A 457 -14.45 -8.03 -31.20
N GLY A 458 -15.30 -7.56 -32.10
CA GLY A 458 -16.55 -6.86 -31.79
C GLY A 458 -16.48 -5.34 -31.99
N SER A 459 -17.51 -4.65 -31.49
CA SER A 459 -17.61 -3.19 -31.57
C SER A 459 -16.95 -2.54 -30.35
N GLY A 460 -16.13 -1.51 -30.59
CA GLY A 460 -15.64 -0.63 -29.52
C GLY A 460 -16.79 0.03 -28.75
N VAL A 461 -16.52 0.39 -27.50
CA VAL A 461 -17.45 1.06 -26.59
C VAL A 461 -16.88 2.41 -26.21
N CYS A 462 -17.68 3.47 -26.32
CA CYS A 462 -17.27 4.77 -25.79
C CYS A 462 -17.47 4.79 -24.28
N VAL A 463 -16.38 4.88 -23.52
CA VAL A 463 -16.38 4.91 -22.05
C VAL A 463 -16.64 6.33 -21.55
N VAL A 464 -16.01 7.32 -22.17
CA VAL A 464 -16.16 8.74 -21.86
C VAL A 464 -16.50 9.50 -23.13
N GLY A 465 -17.75 9.99 -23.21
CA GLY A 465 -18.22 10.70 -24.40
C GLY A 465 -17.65 12.12 -24.56
N ARG A 466 -17.41 12.82 -23.44
CA ARG A 466 -16.88 14.20 -23.43
C ARG A 466 -15.97 14.41 -22.21
N GLY A 467 -15.03 15.33 -22.32
CA GLY A 467 -14.03 15.63 -21.30
C GLY A 467 -12.61 15.44 -21.82
N ALA A 468 -11.63 15.85 -21.04
CA ALA A 468 -10.22 15.66 -21.36
C ALA A 468 -9.66 14.52 -20.51
N VAL A 469 -9.49 13.34 -21.12
CA VAL A 469 -8.71 12.25 -20.54
C VAL A 469 -7.23 12.53 -20.80
N THR A 470 -6.45 12.61 -19.75
CA THR A 470 -5.02 12.96 -19.81
C THR A 470 -4.13 11.74 -19.90
N SER A 471 -4.58 10.61 -19.36
CA SER A 471 -3.86 9.34 -19.41
C SER A 471 -4.82 8.19 -19.12
N ALA A 472 -4.53 7.00 -19.64
CA ALA A 472 -5.25 5.78 -19.33
C ALA A 472 -4.30 4.58 -19.31
N SER A 473 -4.68 3.55 -18.57
CA SER A 473 -4.02 2.27 -18.50
C SER A 473 -5.07 1.16 -18.50
N VAL A 474 -4.80 0.08 -19.22
CA VAL A 474 -5.68 -1.08 -19.31
C VAL A 474 -4.88 -2.32 -19.01
N ALA A 475 -5.48 -3.26 -18.28
CA ALA A 475 -4.95 -4.60 -18.05
C ALA A 475 -6.04 -5.62 -18.34
N VAL A 476 -5.66 -6.77 -18.92
CA VAL A 476 -6.57 -7.88 -19.19
C VAL A 476 -5.93 -9.21 -18.83
N LEU A 477 -6.75 -10.16 -18.39
CA LEU A 477 -6.40 -11.55 -18.14
C LEU A 477 -7.41 -12.49 -18.81
N PRO A 478 -6.98 -13.70 -19.20
CA PRO A 478 -7.92 -14.75 -19.59
C PRO A 478 -8.90 -15.02 -18.46
N ALA A 479 -10.18 -15.19 -18.79
CA ALA A 479 -11.20 -15.51 -17.81
C ALA A 479 -10.96 -16.92 -17.25
N ASN A 480 -11.18 -17.08 -15.95
CA ASN A 480 -11.16 -18.36 -15.25
C ASN A 480 -12.49 -18.57 -14.49
N ALA A 481 -12.61 -19.70 -13.78
CA ALA A 481 -13.84 -20.03 -13.06
C ALA A 481 -14.25 -18.95 -12.04
N THR A 482 -13.29 -18.31 -11.37
CA THR A 482 -13.57 -17.22 -10.42
C THR A 482 -14.00 -15.94 -11.12
N SER A 483 -13.42 -15.57 -12.25
CA SER A 483 -13.85 -14.36 -12.97
C SER A 483 -15.19 -14.56 -13.70
N ALA A 484 -15.52 -15.79 -14.05
CA ALA A 484 -16.77 -16.16 -14.71
C ALA A 484 -18.01 -15.91 -13.83
N SER A 485 -17.89 -15.86 -12.49
CA SER A 485 -19.03 -15.52 -11.63
C SER A 485 -19.48 -14.06 -11.78
N TYR A 486 -18.60 -13.16 -12.24
CA TYR A 486 -18.90 -11.73 -12.39
C TYR A 486 -19.23 -11.36 -13.83
N CYS A 487 -18.44 -11.87 -14.77
CA CYS A 487 -18.58 -11.58 -16.19
C CYS A 487 -19.50 -12.57 -16.93
N GLY A 488 -20.05 -13.55 -16.21
CA GLY A 488 -20.82 -14.67 -16.77
C GLY A 488 -19.93 -15.76 -17.37
N ALA A 489 -20.50 -16.95 -17.53
CA ALA A 489 -19.79 -18.14 -18.02
C ALA A 489 -19.26 -18.02 -19.46
N ALA A 490 -19.75 -17.06 -20.24
CA ALA A 490 -19.31 -16.80 -21.61
C ALA A 490 -18.10 -15.86 -21.70
N ALA A 491 -17.61 -15.33 -20.57
CA ALA A 491 -16.43 -14.47 -20.54
C ALA A 491 -15.18 -15.25 -20.97
N VAL A 492 -14.43 -14.70 -21.92
CA VAL A 492 -13.13 -15.22 -22.37
C VAL A 492 -11.97 -14.42 -21.78
N ALA A 493 -12.21 -13.16 -21.42
CA ALA A 493 -11.26 -12.33 -20.71
C ALA A 493 -11.95 -11.37 -19.74
N VAL A 494 -11.22 -10.98 -18.72
CA VAL A 494 -11.60 -9.94 -17.76
C VAL A 494 -10.51 -8.90 -17.68
N GLY A 495 -10.86 -7.67 -17.33
CA GLY A 495 -9.91 -6.58 -17.31
C GLY A 495 -10.28 -5.45 -16.38
N VAL A 496 -9.37 -4.50 -16.26
CA VAL A 496 -9.57 -3.22 -15.59
C VAL A 496 -9.04 -2.13 -16.48
N LEU A 497 -9.80 -1.04 -16.58
CA LEU A 497 -9.40 0.22 -17.19
C LEU A 497 -9.30 1.25 -16.07
N ALA A 498 -8.17 1.94 -15.98
CA ALA A 498 -7.96 3.09 -15.12
C ALA A 498 -7.61 4.30 -15.98
N PHE A 499 -8.15 5.48 -15.69
CA PHE A 499 -7.82 6.69 -16.44
C PHE A 499 -7.89 7.94 -15.57
N ALA A 500 -7.10 8.94 -15.93
CA ALA A 500 -7.11 10.26 -15.32
C ALA A 500 -7.74 11.30 -16.24
N THR A 501 -8.42 12.26 -15.65
CA THR A 501 -8.99 13.42 -16.33
C THR A 501 -8.17 14.69 -16.06
N ALA A 502 -8.48 15.78 -16.76
CA ALA A 502 -7.80 17.07 -16.58
C ALA A 502 -8.04 17.70 -15.20
N ASP A 503 -9.17 17.40 -14.54
CA ASP A 503 -9.50 17.81 -13.17
C ASP A 503 -8.94 16.85 -12.11
N LYS A 504 -7.96 16.03 -12.49
CA LYS A 504 -7.22 15.11 -11.60
C LYS A 504 -8.12 14.08 -10.92
N GLN A 505 -9.17 13.60 -11.60
CA GLN A 505 -9.95 12.46 -11.12
C GLN A 505 -9.39 11.17 -11.72
N ILE A 506 -9.16 10.16 -10.89
CA ILE A 506 -8.86 8.79 -11.30
C ILE A 506 -10.16 8.00 -11.33
N SER A 507 -10.50 7.48 -12.50
CA SER A 507 -11.70 6.68 -12.71
C SER A 507 -11.36 5.27 -13.12
N HIS A 508 -12.08 4.30 -12.54
CA HIS A 508 -11.92 2.88 -12.85
C HIS A 508 -13.17 2.32 -13.53
N ALA A 509 -12.95 1.35 -14.41
CA ALA A 509 -13.99 0.51 -14.98
C ALA A 509 -13.52 -0.94 -15.06
N ALA A 510 -14.41 -1.88 -14.73
CA ALA A 510 -14.14 -3.30 -14.89
C ALA A 510 -14.64 -3.78 -16.25
N LEU A 511 -13.89 -4.70 -16.86
CA LEU A 511 -14.08 -5.15 -18.24
C LEU A 511 -14.43 -6.63 -18.27
N CYS A 512 -15.46 -6.97 -19.03
CA CYS A 512 -15.88 -8.34 -19.29
C CYS A 512 -15.96 -8.55 -20.80
N LEU A 513 -15.12 -9.42 -21.35
CA LEU A 513 -15.13 -9.73 -22.78
C LEU A 513 -15.70 -11.12 -23.00
N SER A 514 -16.78 -11.22 -23.78
CA SER A 514 -17.41 -12.51 -24.10
C SER A 514 -16.77 -13.18 -25.32
N SER A 515 -17.01 -14.49 -25.47
CA SER A 515 -16.61 -15.28 -26.65
C SER A 515 -17.19 -14.78 -27.97
N GLY A 516 -18.28 -14.01 -27.92
CA GLY A 516 -18.87 -13.35 -29.09
C GLY A 516 -18.27 -11.98 -29.42
N GLY A 517 -17.18 -11.58 -28.75
CA GLY A 517 -16.58 -10.25 -28.92
C GLY A 517 -17.37 -9.12 -28.29
N ARG A 518 -18.36 -9.42 -27.44
CA ARG A 518 -19.09 -8.36 -26.73
C ARG A 518 -18.27 -7.90 -25.54
N LEU A 519 -17.87 -6.64 -25.55
CA LEU A 519 -17.26 -5.95 -24.42
C LEU A 519 -18.36 -5.34 -23.55
N ALA A 520 -18.47 -5.81 -22.30
CA ALA A 520 -19.28 -5.21 -21.27
C ALA A 520 -18.39 -4.47 -20.28
N ILE A 521 -18.86 -3.29 -19.85
CA ILE A 521 -18.12 -2.39 -18.95
C ILE A 521 -18.98 -2.12 -17.72
N VAL A 522 -18.37 -2.23 -16.54
CA VAL A 522 -18.96 -1.82 -15.27
C VAL A 522 -18.21 -0.58 -14.79
N GLY A 523 -18.90 0.55 -14.74
CA GLY A 523 -18.33 1.88 -14.52
C GLY A 523 -18.54 2.80 -15.75
N PRO A 524 -17.77 3.89 -15.90
CA PRO A 524 -16.68 4.34 -15.01
C PRO A 524 -17.19 4.93 -13.69
N VAL A 525 -16.39 4.80 -12.63
CA VAL A 525 -16.62 5.39 -11.31
C VAL A 525 -15.34 6.13 -10.91
N VAL A 526 -15.48 7.34 -10.36
CA VAL A 526 -14.34 8.10 -9.82
C VAL A 526 -13.95 7.47 -8.49
N VAL A 527 -12.72 6.97 -8.40
CA VAL A 527 -12.24 6.21 -7.25
C VAL A 527 -11.08 6.85 -6.52
N ASP A 528 -10.37 7.79 -7.14
CA ASP A 528 -9.27 8.51 -6.48
C ASP A 528 -9.02 9.85 -7.20
N VAL A 529 -8.04 10.62 -6.73
CA VAL A 529 -7.53 11.83 -7.37
C VAL A 529 -6.09 11.63 -7.79
N GLY A 530 -5.63 12.31 -8.85
CA GLY A 530 -4.24 12.25 -9.29
C GLY A 530 -4.06 12.24 -10.80
N SER A 531 -2.97 11.63 -11.26
CA SER A 531 -2.59 11.54 -12.67
C SER A 531 -1.79 10.29 -13.00
N SER A 532 -1.70 9.96 -14.29
CA SER A 532 -0.87 8.87 -14.82
C SER A 532 -1.12 7.52 -14.13
N PRO A 533 -2.38 7.02 -14.08
CA PRO A 533 -2.66 5.72 -13.52
C PRO A 533 -2.03 4.62 -14.39
N SER A 534 -1.53 3.59 -13.71
CA SER A 534 -1.01 2.36 -14.29
C SER A 534 -1.64 1.19 -13.57
N VAL A 535 -2.31 0.32 -14.32
CA VAL A 535 -2.99 -0.85 -13.78
C VAL A 535 -2.34 -2.13 -14.29
N SER A 536 -2.26 -3.12 -13.40
CA SER A 536 -1.81 -4.46 -13.72
C SER A 536 -2.75 -5.49 -13.11
N LEU A 537 -2.84 -6.63 -13.79
CA LEU A 537 -3.62 -7.78 -13.36
C LEU A 537 -2.72 -9.01 -13.26
N GLY A 538 -2.87 -9.78 -12.18
CA GLY A 538 -2.18 -11.05 -11.98
C GLY A 538 -3.10 -12.10 -11.36
N LEU A 539 -2.60 -13.32 -11.14
CA LEU A 539 -3.32 -14.37 -10.42
C LEU A 539 -2.62 -14.70 -9.10
N GLN A 540 -3.28 -14.46 -7.98
CA GLN A 540 -2.84 -14.91 -6.68
C GLN A 540 -3.63 -16.17 -6.29
N ASN A 541 -2.96 -17.33 -6.23
CA ASN A 541 -3.61 -18.63 -5.95
C ASN A 541 -4.81 -18.90 -6.88
N GLY A 542 -4.65 -18.59 -8.17
CA GLY A 542 -5.71 -18.73 -9.17
C GLY A 542 -6.80 -17.66 -9.13
N ARG A 543 -6.76 -16.72 -8.18
CA ARG A 543 -7.72 -15.60 -8.11
C ARG A 543 -7.14 -14.34 -8.77
N PRO A 544 -7.89 -13.66 -9.66
CA PRO A 544 -7.45 -12.40 -10.23
C PRO A 544 -7.26 -11.31 -9.16
N VAL A 545 -6.11 -10.66 -9.21
CA VAL A 545 -5.75 -9.52 -8.36
C VAL A 545 -5.37 -8.32 -9.23
N VAL A 546 -5.72 -7.13 -8.76
CA VAL A 546 -5.48 -5.84 -9.37
C VAL A 546 -4.44 -5.10 -8.53
N LEU A 547 -3.45 -4.53 -9.20
CA LEU A 547 -2.60 -3.48 -8.66
C LEU A 547 -2.77 -2.26 -9.55
N GLU A 548 -3.17 -1.16 -8.96
CA GLU A 548 -3.19 0.14 -9.61
C GLU A 548 -2.22 1.06 -8.86
N VAL A 549 -1.51 1.89 -9.60
CA VAL A 549 -0.61 2.93 -9.08
C VAL A 549 -0.81 4.21 -9.88
N HIS A 550 -0.81 5.38 -9.23
CA HIS A 550 -0.91 6.67 -9.91
C HIS A 550 -0.13 7.75 -9.19
N GLY A 551 0.31 8.75 -9.94
CA GLY A 551 0.99 9.92 -9.41
C GLY A 551 0.00 10.99 -8.92
N GLU A 552 0.54 11.98 -8.21
CA GLU A 552 -0.20 13.13 -7.68
C GLU A 552 -1.45 12.77 -6.84
N GLY A 553 -1.44 11.63 -6.17
CA GLY A 553 -2.59 11.17 -5.40
C GLY A 553 -2.79 11.87 -4.06
N TYR A 554 -3.66 11.33 -3.21
CA TYR A 554 -3.93 11.89 -1.87
C TYR A 554 -3.38 11.00 -0.76
N CYS A 555 -2.49 11.56 0.07
CA CYS A 555 -1.97 10.86 1.25
C CYS A 555 -2.98 10.92 2.41
N TYR A 556 -3.86 9.92 2.54
CA TYR A 556 -4.79 9.83 3.69
C TYR A 556 -4.05 9.75 5.02
N ASN A 557 -3.05 8.85 5.08
CA ASN A 557 -2.24 8.59 6.27
C ASN A 557 -0.98 9.47 6.29
N SER A 558 -1.16 10.71 6.76
CA SER A 558 -0.06 11.63 7.05
C SER A 558 -0.13 12.02 8.53
N GLU A 559 1.00 12.38 9.13
CA GLU A 559 1.06 12.78 10.54
C GLU A 559 -0.04 13.79 10.90
N THR A 560 -0.14 14.89 10.13
CA THR A 560 -1.15 15.92 10.34
C THR A 560 -2.58 15.38 10.26
N LYS A 561 -2.87 14.47 9.33
CA LYS A 561 -4.24 13.95 9.14
C LYS A 561 -4.62 12.89 10.18
N ASN A 562 -3.65 12.13 10.67
CA ASN A 562 -3.87 11.14 11.72
C ASN A 562 -4.01 11.80 13.10
N LYS A 563 -3.38 12.96 13.33
CA LYS A 563 -3.48 13.68 14.61
C LYS A 563 -4.67 14.63 14.71
N ARG A 564 -5.04 15.29 13.60
CA ARG A 564 -6.02 16.37 13.63
C ARG A 564 -7.38 15.90 14.18
N PRO A 565 -8.14 16.78 14.85
CA PRO A 565 -9.41 16.40 15.42
C PRO A 565 -10.53 16.30 14.37
N PHE A 566 -10.42 16.98 13.22
CA PHE A 566 -11.44 16.92 12.16
C PHE A 566 -10.88 17.39 10.79
N PRO A 567 -11.38 16.86 9.65
CA PRO A 567 -12.17 15.63 9.55
C PRO A 567 -11.33 14.40 9.91
N ARG A 568 -12.00 13.34 10.38
CA ARG A 568 -11.38 12.02 10.57
C ARG A 568 -10.79 11.54 9.24
N VAL A 569 -9.80 10.65 9.29
CA VAL A 569 -9.08 10.21 8.08
C VAL A 569 -10.04 9.65 7.03
N CYS A 570 -10.99 8.79 7.42
CA CYS A 570 -11.98 8.22 6.51
C CYS A 570 -13.03 9.19 5.99
N ALA A 571 -13.20 10.32 6.68
CA ALA A 571 -14.11 11.40 6.27
C ALA A 571 -13.39 12.47 5.43
N SER A 572 -12.10 12.29 5.13
CA SER A 572 -11.33 13.24 4.35
C SER A 572 -11.77 13.26 2.90
N THR A 573 -11.98 14.45 2.35
CA THR A 573 -12.13 14.64 0.90
C THR A 573 -10.74 14.64 0.27
N PRO A 574 -10.45 13.72 -0.68
CA PRO A 574 -9.15 13.68 -1.33
C PRO A 574 -8.92 14.89 -2.22
N SER A 575 -7.66 15.33 -2.29
CA SER A 575 -7.18 16.40 -3.16
C SER A 575 -5.84 16.02 -3.77
N SER A 576 -5.70 16.13 -5.08
CA SER A 576 -4.45 15.77 -5.76
C SER A 576 -3.26 16.55 -5.17
N THR A 577 -2.20 15.82 -4.82
CA THR A 577 -1.00 16.37 -4.17
C THR A 577 0.24 16.01 -5.00
N PRO A 578 0.99 16.97 -5.56
CA PRO A 578 2.16 16.68 -6.37
C PRO A 578 3.16 15.73 -5.69
N LEU A 579 3.83 14.90 -6.49
CA LEU A 579 4.86 13.94 -6.05
C LEU A 579 4.37 12.88 -5.03
N THR A 580 3.05 12.75 -4.86
CA THR A 580 2.44 11.71 -4.03
C THR A 580 2.10 10.51 -4.92
N LEU A 581 2.77 9.38 -4.70
CA LEU A 581 2.51 8.16 -5.46
C LEU A 581 1.55 7.28 -4.66
N VAL A 582 0.40 6.94 -5.23
CA VAL A 582 -0.60 6.09 -4.57
C VAL A 582 -0.58 4.70 -5.20
N TYR A 583 -0.92 3.69 -4.40
CA TYR A 583 -1.26 2.36 -4.91
C TYR A 583 -2.57 1.86 -4.31
N ASN A 584 -3.29 1.09 -5.12
CA ASN A 584 -4.49 0.36 -4.74
C ASN A 584 -4.29 -1.11 -5.12
N TYR A 585 -4.45 -2.03 -4.16
CA TYR A 585 -4.24 -3.46 -4.35
C TYR A 585 -5.39 -4.28 -3.77
N GLY A 586 -5.98 -5.16 -4.59
CA GLY A 586 -7.09 -6.01 -4.13
C GLY A 586 -7.42 -7.10 -5.13
N THR A 587 -8.31 -8.01 -4.75
CA THR A 587 -8.88 -8.97 -5.70
C THR A 587 -9.76 -8.24 -6.72
N LEU A 588 -9.81 -8.74 -7.95
CA LEU A 588 -10.71 -8.20 -8.97
C LEU A 588 -12.17 -8.17 -8.49
N ASP A 589 -12.59 -9.19 -7.74
CA ASP A 589 -13.91 -9.31 -7.14
C ASP A 589 -14.27 -8.15 -6.20
N ALA A 590 -13.30 -7.72 -5.39
CA ALA A 590 -13.45 -6.54 -4.52
C ALA A 590 -13.59 -5.26 -5.34
N TRP A 591 -12.85 -5.15 -6.45
CA TRP A 591 -12.99 -4.06 -7.42
C TRP A 591 -14.38 -4.03 -8.04
N PHE A 592 -14.89 -5.17 -8.50
CA PHE A 592 -16.25 -5.27 -9.05
C PHE A 592 -17.29 -4.90 -8.00
N ALA A 593 -17.19 -5.41 -6.78
CA ALA A 593 -18.11 -5.06 -5.71
C ALA A 593 -18.11 -3.55 -5.42
N HIS A 594 -16.93 -2.93 -5.40
CA HIS A 594 -16.77 -1.49 -5.23
C HIS A 594 -17.42 -0.70 -6.37
N LEU A 595 -17.20 -1.09 -7.62
CA LEU A 595 -17.73 -0.38 -8.79
C LEU A 595 -19.24 -0.60 -9.01
N VAL A 596 -19.76 -1.81 -8.74
CA VAL A 596 -21.19 -2.16 -8.92
C VAL A 596 -22.08 -1.51 -7.88
N ALA A 597 -21.57 -1.29 -6.66
CA ALA A 597 -22.33 -0.62 -5.60
C ALA A 597 -22.69 0.84 -5.94
N GLN A 598 -22.14 1.36 -7.04
CA GLN A 598 -22.13 2.78 -7.37
C GLN A 598 -22.83 3.03 -8.70
N LYS A 599 -23.44 4.20 -8.83
CA LYS A 599 -24.00 4.65 -10.13
C LYS A 599 -22.84 5.05 -11.04
N ALA A 600 -22.94 4.77 -12.34
CA ALA A 600 -21.93 5.26 -13.30
C ALA A 600 -21.80 6.78 -13.21
N GLY A 601 -20.56 7.28 -13.19
CA GLY A 601 -20.25 8.71 -13.00
C GLY A 601 -20.39 9.23 -11.56
N SER A 602 -20.67 8.35 -10.57
CA SER A 602 -20.59 8.73 -9.16
C SER A 602 -19.16 8.65 -8.63
N VAL A 603 -18.97 9.21 -7.44
CA VAL A 603 -17.71 9.22 -6.71
C VAL A 603 -17.78 8.16 -5.62
N ALA A 604 -16.83 7.24 -5.64
CA ALA A 604 -16.66 6.21 -4.63
C ALA A 604 -15.17 6.03 -4.36
N TRP A 605 -14.65 6.90 -3.50
CA TRP A 605 -13.24 6.92 -3.17
C TRP A 605 -12.78 5.57 -2.61
N ILE A 606 -11.69 5.03 -3.17
CA ILE A 606 -10.90 4.00 -2.52
C ILE A 606 -9.96 4.73 -1.56
N THR A 607 -10.23 4.62 -0.27
CA THR A 607 -9.47 5.31 0.78
C THR A 607 -8.68 4.31 1.63
N SER A 608 -7.96 4.79 2.66
CA SER A 608 -7.38 3.92 3.69
C SER A 608 -8.41 3.12 4.52
N CYS A 609 -9.69 3.30 4.27
CA CYS A 609 -10.81 2.69 4.99
C CYS A 609 -11.59 1.67 4.15
N ASP A 610 -11.19 1.50 2.89
CA ASP A 610 -11.81 0.51 2.01
C ASP A 610 -11.63 -0.90 2.57
N ARG A 611 -12.72 -1.68 2.61
CA ARG A 611 -12.78 -3.02 3.22
C ARG A 611 -12.31 -4.13 2.30
N GLY A 612 -12.24 -3.92 0.99
CA GLY A 612 -11.90 -4.95 -0.01
C GLY A 612 -10.59 -4.66 -0.74
N ILE A 613 -10.24 -3.39 -0.88
CA ILE A 613 -9.10 -2.88 -1.60
C ILE A 613 -8.15 -2.24 -0.59
N THR A 614 -6.88 -2.63 -0.64
CA THR A 614 -5.83 -2.03 0.18
C THR A 614 -5.35 -0.78 -0.53
N HIS A 615 -5.39 0.36 0.15
CA HIS A 615 -4.92 1.64 -0.35
C HIS A 615 -3.66 2.05 0.40
N GLY A 616 -2.68 2.64 -0.26
CA GLY A 616 -1.58 3.27 0.43
C GLY A 616 -0.79 4.22 -0.45
N VAL A 617 0.18 4.88 0.16
CA VAL A 617 0.91 5.98 -0.45
C VAL A 617 2.42 5.78 -0.25
N TYR A 618 3.16 6.17 -1.26
CA TYR A 618 4.61 6.29 -1.34
C TYR A 618 4.96 7.77 -1.57
N ASP A 619 6.11 8.20 -1.09
CA ASP A 619 6.64 9.54 -1.37
C ASP A 619 7.45 9.57 -2.67
N MET A 620 7.58 10.78 -3.25
CA MET A 620 8.53 11.15 -4.30
C MET A 620 8.48 10.30 -5.60
N GLY A 621 7.31 10.27 -6.25
CA GLY A 621 7.16 9.59 -7.56
C GLY A 621 6.38 10.38 -8.60
N SER A 622 6.69 10.14 -9.88
CA SER A 622 5.92 10.61 -11.03
C SER A 622 5.88 9.53 -12.10
N SER A 623 4.79 9.44 -12.87
CA SER A 623 4.64 8.53 -14.02
C SER A 623 4.92 7.05 -13.68
N PRO A 624 4.19 6.46 -12.71
CA PRO A 624 4.48 5.10 -12.28
C PRO A 624 4.10 4.04 -13.31
N SER A 625 4.71 2.86 -13.20
CA SER A 625 4.30 1.65 -13.91
C SER A 625 4.09 0.50 -12.93
N ALA A 626 2.92 -0.15 -12.97
CA ALA A 626 2.63 -1.35 -12.19
C ALA A 626 2.82 -2.60 -13.04
N THR A 627 3.37 -3.66 -12.44
CA THR A 627 3.29 -5.00 -13.01
C THR A 627 3.14 -6.04 -11.92
N LEU A 628 2.08 -6.85 -12.02
CA LEU A 628 1.89 -8.06 -11.22
C LEU A 628 2.36 -9.29 -12.01
N PHE A 629 3.02 -10.19 -11.32
CA PHE A 629 3.41 -11.48 -11.87
C PHE A 629 3.10 -12.59 -10.87
N ASN A 630 2.78 -13.77 -11.41
CA ASN A 630 2.58 -14.94 -10.58
C ASN A 630 3.96 -15.42 -10.13
N SER A 631 4.23 -15.37 -8.83
CA SER A 631 5.28 -16.23 -8.28
C SER A 631 4.80 -17.66 -8.54
N GLY A 632 5.59 -18.45 -9.29
CA GLY A 632 5.32 -19.88 -9.43
C GLY A 632 5.14 -20.51 -8.05
N PRO A 633 4.48 -21.68 -7.92
CA PRO A 633 4.15 -22.27 -6.63
C PRO A 633 5.41 -22.35 -5.78
N GLY A 634 5.57 -21.38 -4.88
CA GLY A 634 6.68 -21.35 -3.96
C GLY A 634 6.52 -22.64 -3.19
N ARG A 635 7.45 -23.58 -3.35
CA ARG A 635 7.58 -24.68 -2.41
C ARG A 635 7.85 -23.99 -1.09
N GLY A 636 6.79 -23.70 -0.34
CA GLY A 636 6.88 -23.09 0.97
C GLY A 636 7.93 -23.89 1.68
N ARG A 637 9.06 -23.25 1.97
CA ARG A 637 10.02 -23.81 2.92
C ARG A 637 9.16 -23.98 4.17
N ARG A 638 8.66 -25.20 4.40
CA ARG A 638 8.22 -25.60 5.72
C ARG A 638 9.45 -25.35 6.56
N GLY A 639 9.46 -24.22 7.27
CA GLY A 639 10.45 -23.98 8.31
C GLY A 639 10.34 -25.18 9.23
N GLY A 640 11.30 -26.10 9.13
CA GLY A 640 11.54 -27.05 10.19
C GLY A 640 11.81 -26.20 11.42
N ARG A 641 11.01 -26.45 12.45
CA ARG A 641 11.18 -25.85 13.78
C ARG A 641 12.59 -26.03 14.30
#